data_AF-A0A965M5P5-F1
#
_entry.id   AF-A0A965M5P5-F1
#
_cell.length_a   1.000
_cell.length_b   1.000
_cell.length_c   1.000
_cell.angle_alpha   90.00
_cell.angle_beta   90.00
_cell.angle_gamma   90.00
#
_symmetry.space_group_name_H-M   'P 1'
#
loop_
_entity.id
_entity.type
_entity.pdbx_description
1 polymer ?
#
loop_
_entity_poly.entity_id
_entity_poly.type
_entity_poly.pdbx_seq_one_letter_code
_entity_poly.pdbx_strand_id
1 'polypeptide(L)'
;MKTTPENRWKDSVAKSLDPVDRLVYRSNLIGEDPTLTNTGGGNTSSKITEKDPLTGQETEVLWVKGSGGDLRTAKRDGFSSLYMEKLRGLQKNYLSSKTKGPKTQIEDDMVGAYAHCTFNLNPRPSSIDTPLHGFVPFAHVDHTHPNAAISVAACAKGKEMAKEIYGDEVIWTEWQRPGFDLGLILEKLCKDHPKAKGAIMGQHGLINWHQDDQKCYELTLELVGRAAAAIAKKDQGEKTFGGAKFASPAEKERKALWVSILPWLRGRVSAQQRMIGTVQEDATILRFVNSKDAARLAEMGTSCPDHFLRTKIKPLYVPWDPAKGDLDKLRGLLEEGLEGYRADYKKYYEKCKRKDSPAMRDPNPTVVLIPGLGMVAWGKSKSESRVTAEFYNCAVEVMRGAEALGGYINLPQQEAFDIEYWQLEEAKLRRMPPEQELARQVIAVVGAGSGIGKETAHRLAKEGASVVCVDMNEKAAQETSVELVKKLGEGIGVAGTGISGCGPAIGLAANITDRKSVATMLDEATYAYGGIDGVVVTAGIFVPPDLEGRIPDEKWAQTFAINVTGSYVVADEANKIFKAQGLPASLVLTTSVNAVVAKKGSVAYDTSKAAANHLVRELAIELSPLVRVNAVAPATVVQGSAMFPRDRVMASLAKYKIPFSEKEGDEELRTRLAEFYAKRTLTQSPITPADQAEAAFLLLSSKRFPRTTGQVIHVDGGLADGFLR
;
A
#
# COMPACT_ATOMS: atom_id res chain seq x y z
N MET A 1 14.92 11.51 -17.36
CA MET A 1 13.46 11.69 -17.50
C MET A 1 13.05 11.21 -18.88
N LYS A 2 11.93 10.49 -19.05
CA LYS A 2 11.21 10.56 -20.34
C LYS A 2 10.80 12.02 -20.47
N THR A 3 11.39 12.75 -21.40
CA THR A 3 11.35 14.22 -21.40
C THR A 3 10.10 14.78 -22.05
N THR A 4 9.31 13.98 -22.75
CA THR A 4 8.18 14.50 -23.53
C THR A 4 6.97 13.58 -23.35
N PRO A 5 5.83 14.12 -22.90
CA PRO A 5 4.57 13.39 -22.90
C PRO A 5 4.20 12.92 -24.31
N GLU A 6 3.58 11.74 -24.40
CA GLU A 6 3.09 11.19 -25.67
C GLU A 6 1.59 11.42 -25.81
N ASN A 7 1.14 11.83 -27.00
CA ASN A 7 -0.29 11.95 -27.27
C ASN A 7 -0.91 10.55 -27.45
N ARG A 8 -1.81 10.17 -26.54
CA ARG A 8 -2.53 8.88 -26.55
C ARG A 8 -4.01 9.01 -26.91
N TRP A 9 -4.45 10.20 -27.31
CA TRP A 9 -5.83 10.45 -27.71
C TRP A 9 -6.19 9.68 -28.98
N LYS A 10 -7.38 9.06 -28.98
CA LYS A 10 -7.91 8.33 -30.12
C LYS A 10 -9.29 8.88 -30.46
N ASP A 11 -9.40 9.56 -31.59
CA ASP A 11 -10.66 10.14 -32.08
C ASP A 11 -11.77 9.10 -32.22
N SER A 12 -11.43 7.86 -32.61
CA SER A 12 -12.40 6.77 -32.73
C SER A 12 -13.04 6.39 -31.40
N VAL A 13 -12.29 6.44 -30.30
CA VAL A 13 -12.79 6.19 -28.94
C VAL A 13 -13.60 7.38 -28.47
N ALA A 14 -13.04 8.59 -28.57
CA ALA A 14 -13.71 9.81 -28.09
C ALA A 14 -15.08 10.05 -28.76
N LYS A 15 -15.23 9.73 -30.06
CA LYS A 15 -16.50 9.86 -30.80
C LYS A 15 -17.61 8.94 -30.32
N SER A 16 -17.29 7.81 -29.67
CA SER A 16 -18.29 6.87 -29.16
C SER A 16 -18.76 7.17 -27.72
N LEU A 17 -18.17 8.17 -27.06
CA LEU A 17 -18.40 8.47 -25.65
C LEU A 17 -19.32 9.68 -25.48
N ASP A 18 -20.15 9.64 -24.42
CA ASP A 18 -20.92 10.82 -24.00
C ASP A 18 -19.97 11.90 -23.38
N PRO A 19 -20.43 13.14 -23.18
CA PRO A 19 -19.58 14.21 -22.66
C PRO A 19 -18.91 13.92 -21.30
N VAL A 20 -19.55 13.17 -20.40
CA VAL A 20 -18.97 12.81 -19.10
C VAL A 20 -17.97 11.67 -19.27
N ASP A 21 -18.28 10.68 -20.11
CA ASP A 21 -17.35 9.60 -20.41
C ASP A 21 -16.12 10.08 -21.19
N ARG A 22 -16.24 11.16 -21.97
CA ARG A 22 -15.08 11.88 -22.56
C ARG A 22 -14.20 12.53 -21.49
N LEU A 23 -14.79 13.10 -20.43
CA LEU A 23 -14.02 13.59 -19.27
C LEU A 23 -13.28 12.43 -18.58
N VAL A 24 -13.95 11.30 -18.36
CA VAL A 24 -13.31 10.09 -17.79
C VAL A 24 -12.16 9.62 -18.68
N TYR A 25 -12.38 9.57 -20.00
CA TYR A 25 -11.35 9.18 -20.97
C TYR A 25 -10.14 10.11 -20.92
N ARG A 26 -10.33 11.43 -20.99
CA ARG A 26 -9.25 12.43 -20.86
C ARG A 26 -8.48 12.26 -19.56
N SER A 27 -9.20 12.04 -18.46
CA SER A 27 -8.63 11.86 -17.12
C SER A 27 -7.75 10.63 -17.04
N ASN A 28 -8.21 9.51 -17.59
CA ASN A 28 -7.45 8.26 -17.62
C ASN A 28 -6.19 8.41 -18.48
N LEU A 29 -6.26 9.06 -19.64
CA LEU A 29 -5.07 9.34 -20.47
C LEU A 29 -4.01 10.17 -19.72
N ILE A 30 -4.45 11.19 -18.97
CA ILE A 30 -3.57 12.01 -18.12
C ILE A 30 -2.98 11.16 -16.99
N GLY A 31 -3.80 10.38 -16.29
CA GLY A 31 -3.37 9.53 -15.17
C GLY A 31 -2.48 8.35 -15.56
N GLU A 32 -2.57 7.86 -16.79
CA GLU A 32 -1.73 6.78 -17.33
C GLU A 32 -0.33 7.25 -17.76
N ASP A 33 -0.10 8.56 -17.88
CA ASP A 33 1.20 9.12 -18.19
C ASP A 33 1.82 9.78 -16.94
N PRO A 34 2.81 9.15 -16.29
CA PRO A 34 3.43 9.68 -15.08
C PRO A 34 4.24 10.96 -15.33
N THR A 35 4.43 11.37 -16.59
CA THR A 35 5.02 12.68 -16.90
C THR A 35 4.01 13.82 -16.75
N LEU A 36 2.70 13.54 -16.78
CA LEU A 36 1.63 14.52 -16.76
C LEU A 36 1.01 14.74 -15.37
N THR A 37 0.98 13.71 -14.53
CA THR A 37 0.48 13.83 -13.16
C THR A 37 1.09 12.76 -12.24
N ASN A 38 1.12 13.06 -10.94
CA ASN A 38 1.54 12.10 -9.91
C ASN A 38 0.39 11.16 -9.53
N THR A 39 0.71 9.96 -9.05
CA THR A 39 -0.31 9.00 -8.58
C THR A 39 -1.21 9.59 -7.50
N GLY A 40 -2.52 9.49 -7.69
CA GLY A 40 -3.52 10.06 -6.78
C GLY A 40 -3.65 11.59 -6.81
N GLY A 41 -2.78 12.29 -7.55
CA GLY A 41 -2.75 13.74 -7.71
C GLY A 41 -3.51 14.24 -8.95
N GLY A 42 -3.67 15.56 -9.04
CA GLY A 42 -4.35 16.25 -10.13
C GLY A 42 -5.88 16.15 -10.14
N ASN A 43 -6.53 17.12 -10.78
CA ASN A 43 -7.97 17.23 -10.96
C ASN A 43 -8.29 17.63 -12.40
N THR A 44 -9.32 17.03 -12.97
CA THR A 44 -9.86 17.36 -14.29
C THR A 44 -11.33 17.72 -14.16
N SER A 45 -11.83 18.57 -15.06
CA SER A 45 -13.24 18.90 -15.11
C SER A 45 -13.79 19.19 -16.49
N SER A 46 -15.10 19.06 -16.62
CA SER A 46 -15.89 19.52 -17.76
C SER A 46 -17.16 20.22 -17.27
N LYS A 47 -17.49 21.37 -17.86
CA LYS A 47 -18.79 22.03 -17.74
C LYS A 47 -19.67 21.55 -18.89
N ILE A 48 -20.76 20.87 -18.57
CA ILE A 48 -21.61 20.16 -19.54
C ILE A 48 -23.04 20.63 -19.36
N THR A 49 -23.74 20.90 -20.46
CA THR A 49 -25.19 21.18 -20.40
C THR A 49 -25.96 19.87 -20.23
N GLU A 50 -26.74 19.78 -19.16
CA GLU A 50 -27.59 18.62 -18.86
C GLU A 50 -29.01 19.06 -18.52
N LYS A 51 -29.96 18.12 -18.59
CA LYS A 51 -31.34 18.36 -18.18
C LYS A 51 -31.48 18.20 -16.67
N ASP A 52 -31.90 19.25 -15.99
CA ASP A 52 -32.14 19.22 -14.55
C ASP A 52 -33.30 18.26 -14.22
N PRO A 53 -33.09 17.21 -13.41
CA PRO A 53 -34.15 16.26 -13.07
C PRO A 53 -35.32 16.88 -12.30
N LEU A 54 -35.13 18.05 -11.67
CA LEU A 54 -36.17 18.71 -10.88
C LEU A 54 -37.07 19.60 -11.74
N THR A 55 -36.49 20.34 -12.68
CA THR A 55 -37.20 21.37 -13.47
C THR A 55 -37.45 20.95 -14.92
N GLY A 56 -36.68 19.97 -15.42
CA GLY A 56 -36.69 19.57 -16.82
C GLY A 56 -36.02 20.57 -17.76
N GLN A 57 -35.42 21.65 -17.26
CA GLN A 57 -34.73 22.66 -18.05
C GLN A 57 -33.25 22.29 -18.26
N GLU A 58 -32.64 22.83 -19.32
CA GLU A 58 -31.19 22.73 -19.50
C GLU A 58 -30.46 23.58 -18.46
N THR A 59 -29.41 23.02 -17.87
CA THR A 59 -28.55 23.69 -16.89
C THR A 59 -27.10 23.30 -17.12
N GLU A 60 -26.17 24.20 -16.81
CA GLU A 60 -24.74 23.93 -16.87
C GLU A 60 -24.29 23.19 -15.60
N VAL A 61 -23.70 22.01 -15.77
CA VAL A 61 -23.23 21.14 -14.69
C VAL A 61 -21.72 21.02 -14.74
N LEU A 62 -21.06 21.30 -13.61
CA LEU A 62 -19.64 21.00 -13.43
C LEU A 62 -19.47 19.56 -13.02
N TRP A 63 -18.83 18.76 -13.87
CA TRP A 63 -18.23 17.49 -13.50
C TRP A 63 -16.77 17.70 -13.18
N VAL A 64 -16.35 17.38 -11.97
CA VAL A 64 -14.96 17.54 -11.51
C VAL A 64 -14.53 16.32 -10.70
N LYS A 65 -13.25 15.92 -10.81
CA LYS A 65 -12.72 14.80 -10.03
C LYS A 65 -13.01 15.00 -8.54
N GLY A 66 -13.69 14.02 -7.94
CA GLY A 66 -14.02 14.02 -6.52
C GLY A 66 -12.82 13.79 -5.62
N SER A 67 -12.97 14.06 -4.33
CA SER A 67 -11.88 13.98 -3.34
C SER A 67 -11.31 12.56 -3.20
N GLY A 68 -9.98 12.43 -3.20
CA GLY A 68 -9.28 11.16 -2.92
C GLY A 68 -9.30 10.09 -4.03
N GLY A 69 -9.66 10.45 -5.27
CA GLY A 69 -9.59 9.55 -6.43
C GLY A 69 -8.30 9.68 -7.24
N ASP A 70 -7.88 8.57 -7.85
CA ASP A 70 -6.77 8.50 -8.83
C ASP A 70 -7.33 8.67 -10.26
N LEU A 71 -6.78 9.62 -11.02
CA LEU A 71 -7.19 9.90 -12.40
C LEU A 71 -7.00 8.69 -13.31
N ARG A 72 -6.00 7.83 -13.07
CA ARG A 72 -5.68 6.67 -13.91
C ARG A 72 -6.79 5.62 -13.92
N THR A 73 -7.43 5.42 -12.78
CA THR A 73 -8.44 4.36 -12.57
C THR A 73 -9.84 4.94 -12.37
N ALA A 74 -10.02 6.22 -12.67
CA ALA A 74 -11.27 6.90 -12.44
C ALA A 74 -12.37 6.32 -13.36
N LYS A 75 -13.56 6.16 -12.78
CA LYS A 75 -14.80 5.91 -13.50
C LYS A 75 -15.73 7.10 -13.27
N ARG A 76 -16.92 7.07 -13.86
CA ARG A 76 -17.93 8.15 -13.72
C ARG A 76 -18.27 8.48 -12.27
N ASP A 77 -18.33 7.47 -11.40
CA ASP A 77 -18.56 7.60 -9.95
C ASP A 77 -17.39 8.27 -9.20
N GLY A 78 -16.23 8.41 -9.84
CA GLY A 78 -15.08 9.16 -9.34
C GLY A 78 -15.25 10.68 -9.40
N PHE A 79 -16.25 11.18 -10.15
CA PHE A 79 -16.49 12.61 -10.38
C PHE A 79 -17.72 13.11 -9.60
N SER A 80 -17.58 14.28 -8.98
CA SER A 80 -18.71 15.01 -8.37
C SER A 80 -19.35 15.92 -9.42
N SER A 81 -20.68 16.03 -9.41
CA SER A 81 -21.45 16.90 -10.29
C SER A 81 -22.13 18.02 -9.50
N LEU A 82 -21.99 19.28 -9.95
CA LEU A 82 -22.55 20.46 -9.29
C LEU A 82 -23.28 21.38 -10.28
N TYR A 83 -24.42 21.95 -9.86
CA TYR A 83 -25.08 23.04 -10.58
C TYR A 83 -24.15 24.27 -10.62
N MET A 84 -23.72 24.69 -11.81
CA MET A 84 -22.79 25.82 -11.96
C MET A 84 -23.37 27.14 -11.44
N GLU A 85 -24.67 27.37 -11.63
CA GLU A 85 -25.35 28.55 -11.12
C GLU A 85 -25.26 28.65 -9.59
N LYS A 86 -25.54 27.54 -8.88
CA LYS A 86 -25.45 27.48 -7.41
C LYS A 86 -24.02 27.67 -6.93
N LEU A 87 -23.06 27.03 -7.59
CA LEU A 87 -21.63 27.15 -7.25
C LEU A 87 -21.13 28.60 -7.42
N ARG A 88 -21.47 29.27 -8.53
CA ARG A 88 -21.18 30.71 -8.73
C ARG A 88 -21.92 31.57 -7.70
N GLY A 89 -23.14 31.19 -7.33
CA GLY A 89 -23.91 31.86 -6.27
C GLY A 89 -23.21 31.91 -4.91
N LEU A 90 -22.37 30.91 -4.59
CA LEU A 90 -21.56 30.91 -3.36
C LEU A 90 -20.57 32.08 -3.29
N GLN A 91 -20.16 32.66 -4.43
CA GLN A 91 -19.23 33.80 -4.45
C GLN A 91 -19.81 34.99 -3.68
N LYS A 92 -21.12 35.24 -3.78
CA LYS A 92 -21.79 36.33 -3.05
C LYS A 92 -21.67 36.12 -1.54
N ASN A 93 -21.87 34.89 -1.07
CA ASN A 93 -21.72 34.55 0.34
C ASN A 93 -20.28 34.81 0.82
N TYR A 94 -19.30 34.20 0.14
CA TYR A 94 -17.88 34.37 0.46
C TYR A 94 -17.43 35.84 0.45
N LEU A 95 -17.78 36.60 -0.59
CA LEU A 95 -17.41 38.01 -0.75
C LEU A 95 -18.07 38.92 0.28
N SER A 96 -19.28 38.58 0.74
CA SER A 96 -20.00 39.34 1.77
C SER A 96 -19.42 39.15 3.18
N SER A 97 -18.60 38.13 3.40
CA SER A 97 -17.93 37.94 4.69
C SER A 97 -16.98 39.10 5.01
N LYS A 98 -17.03 39.55 6.27
CA LYS A 98 -16.12 40.57 6.82
C LYS A 98 -14.68 40.06 6.86
N THR A 99 -14.51 38.78 7.16
CA THR A 99 -13.21 38.10 7.22
C THR A 99 -13.20 37.01 6.17
N LYS A 100 -12.40 37.22 5.11
CA LYS A 100 -12.25 36.33 3.96
C LYS A 100 -10.79 36.30 3.51
N GLY A 101 -10.46 35.37 2.65
CA GLY A 101 -9.10 35.07 2.22
C GLY A 101 -8.68 33.66 2.62
N PRO A 102 -7.51 33.20 2.16
CA PRO A 102 -6.99 31.89 2.52
C PRO A 102 -6.87 31.75 4.05
N LYS A 103 -7.13 30.54 4.56
CA LYS A 103 -7.02 30.19 6.00
C LYS A 103 -7.99 30.95 6.92
N THR A 104 -9.10 31.44 6.41
CA THR A 104 -10.19 32.02 7.21
C THR A 104 -11.30 31.00 7.43
N GLN A 105 -12.16 31.21 8.43
CA GLN A 105 -13.28 30.29 8.70
C GLN A 105 -14.21 30.16 7.48
N ILE A 106 -14.51 31.28 6.79
CA ILE A 106 -15.38 31.25 5.61
C ILE A 106 -14.78 30.40 4.47
N GLU A 107 -13.46 30.35 4.33
CA GLU A 107 -12.77 29.51 3.34
C GLU A 107 -13.02 28.03 3.61
N ASP A 108 -12.86 27.60 4.87
CA ASP A 108 -13.13 26.21 5.26
C ASP A 108 -14.64 25.88 5.21
N ASP A 109 -15.51 26.84 5.53
CA ASP A 109 -16.98 26.69 5.47
C ASP A 109 -17.48 26.44 4.04
N MET A 110 -16.80 26.98 3.01
CA MET A 110 -17.19 26.77 1.60
C MET A 110 -17.16 25.30 1.19
N VAL A 111 -16.27 24.49 1.78
CA VAL A 111 -16.20 23.05 1.48
C VAL A 111 -17.50 22.34 1.87
N GLY A 112 -18.12 22.74 2.98
CA GLY A 112 -19.44 22.24 3.38
C GLY A 112 -20.56 22.72 2.45
N ALA A 113 -20.43 23.93 1.90
CA ALA A 113 -21.44 24.52 1.02
C ALA A 113 -21.56 23.83 -0.35
N TYR A 114 -20.53 23.11 -0.80
CA TYR A 114 -20.56 22.38 -2.08
C TYR A 114 -21.68 21.34 -2.15
N ALA A 115 -22.07 20.74 -1.03
CA ALA A 115 -23.18 19.78 -0.98
C ALA A 115 -24.54 20.40 -1.35
N HIS A 116 -24.74 21.70 -1.12
CA HIS A 116 -25.93 22.42 -1.57
C HIS A 116 -25.96 22.67 -3.09
N CYS A 117 -24.80 22.52 -3.74
CA CYS A 117 -24.64 22.68 -5.17
C CYS A 117 -24.72 21.35 -5.93
N THR A 118 -24.80 20.21 -5.25
CA THR A 118 -24.81 18.88 -5.88
C THR A 118 -25.91 18.74 -6.93
N PHE A 119 -25.52 18.34 -8.15
CA PHE A 119 -26.42 17.98 -9.23
C PHE A 119 -26.81 16.50 -9.14
N ASN A 120 -28.10 16.22 -9.33
CA ASN A 120 -28.67 14.88 -9.43
C ASN A 120 -28.26 13.90 -8.31
N LEU A 121 -28.26 14.39 -7.06
CA LEU A 121 -27.95 13.60 -5.85
C LEU A 121 -26.62 12.83 -5.93
N ASN A 122 -25.66 13.29 -6.72
CA ASN A 122 -24.37 12.63 -6.87
C ASN A 122 -23.66 12.55 -5.50
N PRO A 123 -23.40 11.33 -4.97
CA PRO A 123 -22.89 11.16 -3.61
C PRO A 123 -21.39 11.42 -3.52
N ARG A 124 -20.68 11.60 -4.65
CA ARG A 124 -19.24 11.76 -4.68
C ARG A 124 -18.86 13.12 -4.07
N PRO A 125 -18.08 13.17 -2.97
CA PRO A 125 -17.66 14.43 -2.38
C PRO A 125 -16.76 15.23 -3.33
N SER A 126 -17.06 16.52 -3.47
CA SER A 126 -16.29 17.45 -4.29
C SER A 126 -14.88 17.70 -3.74
N SER A 127 -13.92 17.96 -4.62
CA SER A 127 -12.58 18.39 -4.20
C SER A 127 -12.63 19.79 -3.58
N ILE A 128 -11.63 20.11 -2.76
CA ILE A 128 -11.36 21.48 -2.32
C ILE A 128 -11.06 22.41 -3.51
N ASP A 129 -10.53 21.85 -4.59
CA ASP A 129 -10.16 22.58 -5.81
C ASP A 129 -11.34 22.85 -6.75
N THR A 130 -12.55 22.42 -6.39
CA THR A 130 -13.77 22.66 -7.17
C THR A 130 -13.90 24.12 -7.67
N PRO A 131 -13.59 25.15 -6.87
CA PRO A 131 -13.61 26.55 -7.32
C PRO A 131 -12.59 26.88 -8.44
N LEU A 132 -11.40 26.28 -8.42
CA LEU A 132 -10.39 26.45 -9.47
C LEU A 132 -10.92 25.96 -10.83
N HIS A 133 -11.76 24.93 -10.82
CA HIS A 133 -12.39 24.38 -12.02
C HIS A 133 -13.68 25.11 -12.40
N GLY A 134 -14.47 25.53 -11.41
CA GLY A 134 -15.76 26.18 -11.62
C GLY A 134 -15.63 27.63 -12.12
N PHE A 135 -14.74 28.41 -11.53
CA PHE A 135 -14.67 29.85 -11.78
C PHE A 135 -13.82 30.24 -13.00
N VAL A 136 -12.95 29.34 -13.46
CA VAL A 136 -12.29 29.48 -14.78
C VAL A 136 -13.36 29.43 -15.88
N PRO A 137 -13.46 30.43 -16.78
CA PRO A 137 -14.58 30.60 -17.73
C PRO A 137 -14.44 29.73 -19.00
N PHE A 138 -13.93 28.52 -18.87
CA PHE A 138 -13.70 27.57 -19.95
C PHE A 138 -14.41 26.25 -19.69
N ALA A 139 -14.89 25.58 -20.74
CA ALA A 139 -15.61 24.33 -20.62
C ALA A 139 -14.77 23.21 -19.98
N HIS A 140 -13.47 23.16 -20.25
CA HIS A 140 -12.57 22.12 -19.76
C HIS A 140 -11.38 22.72 -19.03
N VAL A 141 -11.04 22.13 -17.89
CA VAL A 141 -9.92 22.55 -17.05
C VAL A 141 -9.17 21.32 -16.58
N ASP A 142 -7.86 21.33 -16.77
CA ASP A 142 -6.93 20.32 -16.26
C ASP A 142 -6.01 21.02 -15.26
N HIS A 143 -6.03 20.55 -14.01
CA HIS A 143 -5.10 20.95 -12.97
C HIS A 143 -4.24 19.74 -12.63
N THR A 144 -2.97 19.76 -13.03
CA THR A 144 -2.08 18.61 -12.91
C THR A 144 -0.81 18.97 -12.16
N HIS A 145 -0.14 17.93 -11.65
CA HIS A 145 1.07 18.06 -10.84
C HIS A 145 2.29 17.36 -11.48
N PRO A 146 2.65 17.67 -12.75
CA PRO A 146 3.77 17.04 -13.41
C PRO A 146 5.09 17.53 -12.82
N ASN A 147 6.05 16.63 -12.62
CA ASN A 147 7.35 16.96 -12.03
C ASN A 147 8.05 18.14 -12.75
N ALA A 148 7.91 18.25 -14.08
CA ALA A 148 8.49 19.34 -14.84
C ALA A 148 7.90 20.71 -14.47
N ALA A 149 6.56 20.84 -14.36
CA ALA A 149 5.94 22.10 -13.98
C ALA A 149 6.17 22.42 -12.49
N ILE A 150 6.14 21.40 -11.61
CA ILE A 150 6.47 21.62 -10.19
C ILE A 150 7.94 22.06 -10.04
N SER A 151 8.86 21.57 -10.86
CA SER A 151 10.26 22.04 -10.86
C SER A 151 10.37 23.54 -11.13
N VAL A 152 9.55 24.07 -12.05
CA VAL A 152 9.45 25.52 -12.30
C VAL A 152 8.82 26.21 -11.08
N ALA A 153 7.74 25.65 -10.53
CA ALA A 153 7.01 26.20 -9.38
C ALA A 153 7.82 26.20 -8.07
N ALA A 154 8.77 25.28 -7.92
CA ALA A 154 9.65 25.09 -6.76
C ALA A 154 11.08 25.62 -7.00
N CYS A 155 11.29 26.35 -8.10
CA CYS A 155 12.56 27.01 -8.40
C CYS A 155 12.61 28.39 -7.71
N ALA A 156 13.76 28.74 -7.12
CA ALA A 156 14.01 30.06 -6.55
C ALA A 156 13.77 31.19 -7.56
N LYS A 157 14.00 30.91 -8.84
CA LYS A 157 13.74 31.80 -9.99
C LYS A 157 12.47 31.43 -10.75
N GLY A 158 11.50 30.78 -10.09
CA GLY A 158 10.33 30.18 -10.73
C GLY A 158 9.54 31.13 -11.62
N LYS A 159 9.31 32.38 -11.17
CA LYS A 159 8.62 33.42 -11.95
C LYS A 159 9.37 33.79 -13.23
N GLU A 160 10.69 33.95 -13.16
CA GLU A 160 11.54 34.24 -14.32
C GLU A 160 11.53 33.05 -15.29
N MET A 161 11.64 31.83 -14.77
CA MET A 161 11.63 30.60 -15.57
C MET A 161 10.27 30.35 -16.23
N ALA A 162 9.16 30.59 -15.52
CA ALA A 162 7.83 30.51 -16.11
C ALA A 162 7.68 31.50 -17.28
N LYS A 163 8.20 32.72 -17.13
CA LYS A 163 8.22 33.72 -18.21
C LYS A 163 9.10 33.28 -19.39
N GLU A 164 10.29 32.73 -19.14
CA GLU A 164 11.20 32.20 -20.16
C GLU A 164 10.58 31.05 -20.96
N ILE A 165 9.90 30.12 -20.26
CA ILE A 165 9.34 28.90 -20.86
C ILE A 165 8.02 29.18 -21.59
N TYR A 166 7.14 29.97 -20.99
CA TYR A 166 5.75 30.11 -21.42
C TYR A 166 5.38 31.48 -21.99
N GLY A 167 6.24 32.49 -21.85
CA GLY A 167 5.94 33.84 -22.32
C GLY A 167 4.73 34.45 -21.59
N ASP A 168 3.75 34.94 -22.34
CA ASP A 168 2.49 35.49 -21.81
C ASP A 168 1.32 34.49 -21.87
N GLU A 169 1.58 33.25 -22.30
CA GLU A 169 0.53 32.23 -22.46
C GLU A 169 0.17 31.55 -21.13
N VAL A 170 1.13 31.45 -20.19
CA VAL A 170 0.92 30.85 -18.87
C VAL A 170 1.39 31.85 -17.81
N ILE A 171 0.47 32.24 -16.94
CA ILE A 171 0.70 33.30 -15.96
C ILE A 171 1.22 32.72 -14.64
N TRP A 172 2.24 33.35 -14.04
CA TRP A 172 2.70 32.99 -12.71
C TRP A 172 1.78 33.57 -11.63
N THR A 173 1.41 32.74 -10.66
CA THR A 173 0.83 33.19 -9.39
C THR A 173 1.73 32.80 -8.24
N GLU A 174 1.79 33.63 -7.20
CA GLU A 174 2.46 33.26 -5.96
C GLU A 174 1.76 32.06 -5.30
N TRP A 175 2.47 31.38 -4.39
CA TRP A 175 1.89 30.26 -3.66
C TRP A 175 0.68 30.74 -2.85
N GLN A 176 -0.40 29.96 -2.94
CA GLN A 176 -1.58 30.12 -2.12
C GLN A 176 -2.20 28.76 -1.84
N ARG A 177 -2.80 28.64 -0.65
CA ARG A 177 -3.57 27.46 -0.27
C ARG A 177 -4.68 27.17 -1.31
N PRO A 178 -4.87 25.92 -1.75
CA PRO A 178 -5.98 25.56 -2.62
C PRO A 178 -7.34 25.77 -1.92
N GLY A 179 -8.32 26.28 -2.66
CA GLY A 179 -9.65 26.56 -2.13
C GLY A 179 -10.43 27.61 -2.92
N PHE A 180 -11.42 28.21 -2.25
CA PHE A 180 -12.37 29.14 -2.85
C PHE A 180 -11.71 30.45 -3.27
N ASP A 181 -10.86 31.01 -2.43
CA ASP A 181 -10.14 32.25 -2.72
C ASP A 181 -9.23 32.12 -3.95
N LEU A 182 -8.51 30.99 -4.07
CA LEU A 182 -7.65 30.74 -5.23
C LEU A 182 -8.49 30.61 -6.52
N GLY A 183 -9.70 30.04 -6.44
CA GLY A 183 -10.64 30.05 -7.56
C GLY A 183 -11.00 31.46 -8.04
N LEU A 184 -11.22 32.40 -7.11
CA LEU A 184 -11.48 33.81 -7.45
C LEU A 184 -10.27 34.51 -8.07
N ILE A 185 -9.06 34.18 -7.60
CA ILE A 185 -7.81 34.69 -8.18
C ILE A 185 -7.67 34.20 -9.63
N LEU A 186 -7.93 32.92 -9.90
CA LEU A 186 -7.88 32.38 -11.25
C LEU A 186 -8.96 32.98 -12.16
N GLU A 187 -10.16 33.22 -11.63
CA GLU A 187 -11.20 33.94 -12.38
C GLU A 187 -10.76 35.34 -12.77
N LYS A 188 -10.17 36.09 -11.82
CA LYS A 188 -9.62 37.43 -12.08
C LYS A 188 -8.46 37.36 -13.08
N LEU A 189 -7.58 36.36 -12.97
CA LEU A 189 -6.48 36.15 -13.90
C LEU A 189 -6.97 35.94 -15.34
N CYS A 190 -8.02 35.12 -15.54
CA CYS A 190 -8.62 34.95 -16.85
C CYS A 190 -9.23 36.24 -17.41
N LYS A 191 -9.78 37.12 -16.54
CA LYS A 191 -10.32 38.43 -16.94
C LYS A 191 -9.21 39.42 -17.31
N ASP A 192 -8.15 39.48 -16.52
CA ASP A 192 -7.02 40.40 -16.71
C ASP A 192 -6.12 39.96 -17.88
N HIS A 193 -6.08 38.66 -18.17
CA HIS A 193 -5.29 38.06 -19.25
C HIS A 193 -6.16 37.16 -20.15
N PRO A 194 -7.00 37.72 -21.04
CA PRO A 194 -7.94 36.94 -21.86
C PRO A 194 -7.30 35.95 -22.84
N LYS A 195 -5.99 36.09 -23.10
CA LYS A 195 -5.20 35.20 -23.96
C LYS A 195 -4.46 34.11 -23.17
N ALA A 196 -4.53 34.13 -21.84
CA ALA A 196 -3.88 33.12 -21.01
C ALA A 196 -4.53 31.75 -21.26
N LYS A 197 -3.68 30.75 -21.42
CA LYS A 197 -4.02 29.34 -21.60
C LYS A 197 -3.90 28.53 -20.30
N GLY A 198 -3.25 29.11 -19.28
CA GLY A 198 -3.06 28.48 -17.99
C GLY A 198 -2.33 29.36 -16.98
N ALA A 199 -2.03 28.78 -15.82
CA ALA A 199 -1.20 29.37 -14.79
C ALA A 199 -0.21 28.35 -14.19
N ILE A 200 0.98 28.83 -13.83
CA ILE A 200 1.88 28.15 -12.89
C ILE A 200 1.62 28.73 -11.52
N MET A 201 1.10 27.90 -10.62
CA MET A 201 0.88 28.25 -9.23
C MET A 201 2.13 27.87 -8.43
N GLY A 202 2.84 28.87 -7.90
CA GLY A 202 4.08 28.69 -7.16
C GLY A 202 3.94 27.62 -6.08
N GLN A 203 4.88 26.69 -5.99
CA GLN A 203 4.87 25.51 -5.09
C GLN A 203 3.61 24.63 -5.12
N HIS A 204 2.75 24.76 -6.15
CA HIS A 204 1.51 23.99 -6.25
C HIS A 204 1.43 23.19 -7.55
N GLY A 205 1.57 23.81 -8.72
CA GLY A 205 1.59 23.07 -9.98
C GLY A 205 1.06 23.85 -11.20
N LEU A 206 0.60 23.10 -12.20
CA LEU A 206 0.07 23.62 -13.47
C LEU A 206 -1.46 23.55 -13.46
N ILE A 207 -2.10 24.60 -13.95
CA ILE A 207 -3.51 24.56 -14.34
C ILE A 207 -3.68 25.17 -15.72
N ASN A 208 -4.43 24.51 -16.60
CA ASN A 208 -4.69 24.97 -17.95
C ASN A 208 -6.13 24.68 -18.35
N TRP A 209 -6.58 25.35 -19.41
CA TRP A 209 -7.99 25.33 -19.80
C TRP A 209 -8.20 25.51 -21.29
N HIS A 210 -9.30 24.95 -21.80
CA HIS A 210 -9.73 25.12 -23.19
C HIS A 210 -11.26 24.92 -23.31
N GLN A 211 -11.86 25.40 -24.42
CA GLN A 211 -13.28 25.19 -24.72
C GLN A 211 -13.59 23.80 -25.32
N ASP A 212 -12.57 23.02 -25.62
CA ASP A 212 -12.65 21.70 -26.24
C ASP A 212 -11.74 20.76 -25.46
N ASP A 213 -12.21 19.55 -25.18
CA ASP A 213 -11.57 18.59 -24.28
C ASP A 213 -10.29 17.99 -24.86
N GLN A 214 -10.29 17.66 -26.15
CA GLN A 214 -9.12 17.17 -26.86
C GLN A 214 -8.03 18.24 -26.87
N LYS A 215 -8.38 19.47 -27.22
CA LYS A 215 -7.44 20.60 -27.22
C LYS A 215 -6.96 20.94 -25.79
N CYS A 216 -7.79 20.74 -24.77
CA CYS A 216 -7.36 20.88 -23.37
C CYS A 216 -6.28 19.85 -23.02
N TYR A 217 -6.49 18.59 -23.41
CA TYR A 217 -5.50 17.53 -23.24
C TYR A 217 -4.20 17.81 -24.01
N GLU A 218 -4.29 18.17 -25.29
CA GLU A 218 -3.13 18.51 -26.13
C GLU A 218 -2.34 19.70 -25.58
N LEU A 219 -3.04 20.71 -25.05
CA LEU A 219 -2.41 21.84 -24.35
C LEU A 219 -1.67 21.38 -23.09
N THR A 220 -2.25 20.46 -22.31
CA THR A 220 -1.57 19.86 -21.16
C THR A 220 -0.25 19.19 -21.59
N LEU A 221 -0.25 18.42 -22.68
CA LEU A 221 0.96 17.80 -23.23
C LEU A 221 2.01 18.86 -23.63
N GLU A 222 1.57 19.91 -24.35
CA GLU A 222 2.44 20.99 -24.83
C GLU A 222 3.13 21.72 -23.66
N LEU A 223 2.35 22.16 -22.68
CA LEU A 223 2.85 22.96 -21.56
C LEU A 223 3.82 22.16 -20.68
N VAL A 224 3.54 20.88 -20.45
CA VAL A 224 4.44 20.00 -19.72
C VAL A 224 5.72 19.72 -20.53
N GLY A 225 5.58 19.45 -21.83
CA GLY A 225 6.71 19.23 -22.73
C GLY A 225 7.66 20.43 -22.80
N ARG A 226 7.13 21.66 -22.83
CA ARG A 226 7.94 22.90 -22.80
C ARG A 226 8.77 23.03 -21.53
N ALA A 227 8.18 22.77 -20.35
CA ALA A 227 8.94 22.78 -19.09
C ALA A 227 10.01 21.68 -19.07
N ALA A 228 9.65 20.47 -19.48
CA ALA A 228 10.58 19.35 -19.49
C ALA A 228 11.76 19.58 -20.45
N ALA A 229 11.51 20.16 -21.63
CA ALA A 229 12.57 20.55 -22.57
C ALA A 229 13.49 21.63 -22.00
N ALA A 230 12.94 22.62 -21.30
CA ALA A 230 13.73 23.68 -20.66
C ALA A 230 14.64 23.11 -19.55
N ILE A 231 14.11 22.19 -18.73
CA ILE A 231 14.90 21.48 -17.72
C ILE A 231 16.00 20.66 -18.39
N ALA A 232 15.67 19.85 -19.40
CA ALA A 232 16.63 19.00 -20.10
C ALA A 232 17.79 19.81 -20.71
N LYS A 233 17.53 21.03 -21.19
CA LYS A 233 18.55 21.93 -21.72
C LYS A 233 19.53 22.45 -20.64
N LYS A 234 19.09 22.59 -19.39
CA LYS A 234 19.89 23.13 -18.28
C LYS A 234 20.41 22.06 -17.31
N ASP A 235 19.89 20.82 -17.39
CA ASP A 235 20.31 19.69 -16.55
C ASP A 235 21.76 19.28 -16.85
N GLN A 236 22.57 19.18 -15.79
CA GLN A 236 24.00 18.86 -15.86
C GLN A 236 24.28 17.37 -15.65
N GLY A 237 23.27 16.50 -15.84
CA GLY A 237 23.37 15.07 -15.63
C GLY A 237 23.73 14.73 -14.19
N GLU A 238 24.78 13.93 -14.00
CA GLU A 238 25.29 13.54 -12.67
C GLU A 238 25.76 14.74 -11.82
N LYS A 239 26.06 15.89 -12.45
CA LYS A 239 26.54 17.09 -11.74
C LYS A 239 25.43 17.96 -11.17
N THR A 240 24.16 17.72 -11.52
CA THR A 240 23.03 18.54 -11.06
C THR A 240 22.87 18.54 -9.54
N PHE A 241 23.24 17.44 -8.87
CA PHE A 241 23.32 17.34 -7.39
C PHE A 241 24.77 17.40 -6.87
N GLY A 242 25.64 18.16 -7.54
CA GLY A 242 27.04 18.33 -7.15
C GLY A 242 27.96 17.15 -7.48
N GLY A 243 27.45 16.10 -8.12
CA GLY A 243 28.17 14.86 -8.43
C GLY A 243 28.07 13.80 -7.33
N ALA A 244 28.48 12.58 -7.68
CA ALA A 244 28.57 11.47 -6.72
C ALA A 244 29.59 11.76 -5.60
N LYS A 245 29.18 11.47 -4.37
CA LYS A 245 29.97 11.42 -3.14
C LYS A 245 30.24 9.98 -2.70
N PHE A 246 29.26 9.10 -2.90
CA PHE A 246 29.32 7.68 -2.54
C PHE A 246 29.11 6.80 -3.78
N ALA A 247 29.52 5.53 -3.68
CA ALA A 247 29.26 4.52 -4.69
C ALA A 247 28.33 3.44 -4.10
N SER A 248 27.37 2.97 -4.91
CA SER A 248 26.49 1.88 -4.50
C SER A 248 27.19 0.52 -4.62
N PRO A 249 27.07 -0.37 -3.61
CA PRO A 249 27.44 -1.77 -3.73
C PRO A 249 26.66 -2.47 -4.87
N ALA A 250 27.07 -3.69 -5.23
CA ALA A 250 26.34 -4.49 -6.21
C ALA A 250 24.92 -4.81 -5.71
N GLU A 251 23.96 -5.02 -6.62
CA GLU A 251 22.55 -5.24 -6.26
C GLU A 251 22.35 -6.36 -5.25
N LYS A 252 23.06 -7.49 -5.42
CA LYS A 252 23.00 -8.62 -4.49
C LYS A 252 23.48 -8.25 -3.08
N GLU A 253 24.52 -7.44 -2.98
CA GLU A 253 25.07 -6.98 -1.69
C GLU A 253 24.12 -5.99 -1.04
N ARG A 254 23.54 -5.06 -1.80
CA ARG A 254 22.52 -4.13 -1.29
C ARG A 254 21.30 -4.87 -0.76
N LYS A 255 20.79 -5.87 -1.50
CA LYS A 255 19.67 -6.70 -1.05
C LYS A 255 19.99 -7.41 0.27
N ALA A 256 21.18 -7.99 0.41
CA ALA A 256 21.61 -8.63 1.64
C ALA A 256 21.70 -7.63 2.82
N LEU A 257 22.21 -6.42 2.57
CA LEU A 257 22.24 -5.35 3.57
C LEU A 257 20.83 -4.91 3.98
N TRP A 258 19.91 -4.75 3.03
CA TRP A 258 18.51 -4.43 3.31
C TRP A 258 17.84 -5.50 4.15
N VAL A 259 17.92 -6.77 3.75
CA VAL A 259 17.36 -7.89 4.52
C VAL A 259 17.89 -7.91 5.95
N SER A 260 19.17 -7.55 6.14
CA SER A 260 19.81 -7.51 7.47
C SER A 260 19.35 -6.34 8.35
N ILE A 261 18.95 -5.20 7.75
CA ILE A 261 18.63 -3.97 8.49
C ILE A 261 17.12 -3.68 8.58
N LEU A 262 16.33 -4.11 7.60
CA LEU A 262 14.90 -3.81 7.50
C LEU A 262 14.09 -4.25 8.72
N PRO A 263 14.23 -5.50 9.23
CA PRO A 263 13.48 -5.92 10.42
C PRO A 263 13.76 -5.01 11.62
N TRP A 264 15.04 -4.71 11.86
CA TRP A 264 15.45 -3.83 12.96
C TRP A 264 14.89 -2.41 12.80
N LEU A 265 15.03 -1.83 11.61
CA LEU A 265 14.54 -0.49 11.32
C LEU A 265 13.02 -0.41 11.42
N ARG A 266 12.30 -1.40 10.87
CA ARG A 266 10.85 -1.55 11.01
C ARG A 266 10.43 -1.57 12.47
N GLY A 267 11.14 -2.32 13.30
CA GLY A 267 10.95 -2.36 14.75
C GLY A 267 10.99 -0.97 15.39
N ARG A 268 12.01 -0.17 15.04
CA ARG A 268 12.18 1.18 15.57
C ARG A 268 11.11 2.17 15.13
N VAL A 269 10.68 2.13 13.86
CA VAL A 269 9.62 3.04 13.36
C VAL A 269 8.21 2.57 13.74
N SER A 270 8.05 1.33 14.17
CA SER A 270 6.76 0.73 14.53
C SER A 270 6.40 0.84 16.02
N ALA A 271 7.05 1.74 16.77
CA ALA A 271 6.91 1.83 18.23
C ALA A 271 5.48 2.20 18.69
N GLN A 272 4.78 3.04 17.93
CA GLN A 272 3.39 3.41 18.24
C GLN A 272 2.38 2.59 17.45
N GLN A 273 2.62 2.46 16.13
CA GLN A 273 1.79 1.71 15.20
C GLN A 273 2.69 0.96 14.23
N ARG A 274 2.31 -0.27 13.87
CA ARG A 274 3.08 -1.04 12.88
C ARG A 274 3.08 -0.35 11.52
N MET A 275 4.21 -0.45 10.84
CA MET A 275 4.40 0.05 9.48
C MET A 275 4.81 -1.07 8.53
N ILE A 276 4.47 -0.93 7.27
CA ILE A 276 4.87 -1.80 6.16
C ILE A 276 5.84 -1.01 5.26
N GLY A 277 6.90 -1.67 4.82
CA GLY A 277 7.99 -1.07 4.06
C GLY A 277 7.90 -1.28 2.56
N THR A 278 8.44 -0.33 1.80
CA THR A 278 8.79 -0.46 0.38
C THR A 278 10.22 0.05 0.18
N VAL A 279 11.12 -0.83 -0.24
CA VAL A 279 12.46 -0.49 -0.73
C VAL A 279 12.41 -0.01 -2.18
N GLN A 280 13.13 1.07 -2.46
CA GLN A 280 13.36 1.66 -3.79
C GLN A 280 14.86 1.91 -4.02
N GLU A 281 15.42 1.29 -5.06
CA GLU A 281 16.83 1.36 -5.44
C GLU A 281 17.02 1.71 -6.94
N ASP A 282 16.07 2.41 -7.55
CA ASP A 282 16.24 2.81 -8.94
C ASP A 282 17.38 3.82 -9.12
N ALA A 283 17.77 4.04 -10.37
CA ALA A 283 18.85 4.96 -10.72
C ALA A 283 18.58 6.41 -10.25
N THR A 284 17.31 6.81 -10.09
CA THR A 284 16.95 8.14 -9.61
C THR A 284 17.27 8.31 -8.13
N ILE A 285 16.80 7.39 -7.31
CA ILE A 285 17.04 7.40 -5.87
C ILE A 285 18.52 7.17 -5.59
N LEU A 286 19.16 6.18 -6.23
CA LEU A 286 20.58 5.91 -6.02
C LEU A 286 21.45 7.11 -6.40
N ARG A 287 21.17 7.78 -7.53
CA ARG A 287 21.86 9.03 -7.90
C ARG A 287 21.71 10.09 -6.82
N PHE A 288 20.49 10.27 -6.30
CA PHE A 288 20.23 11.28 -5.29
C PHE A 288 20.94 10.99 -3.97
N VAL A 289 20.73 9.82 -3.36
CA VAL A 289 21.28 9.51 -2.03
C VAL A 289 22.80 9.47 -2.01
N ASN A 290 23.41 9.15 -3.15
CA ASN A 290 24.86 9.13 -3.33
C ASN A 290 25.46 10.50 -3.65
N SER A 291 24.66 11.54 -3.88
CA SER A 291 25.15 12.84 -4.33
C SER A 291 25.74 13.70 -3.20
N LYS A 292 26.50 14.75 -3.56
CA LYS A 292 27.03 15.72 -2.58
C LYS A 292 25.93 16.57 -1.94
N ASP A 293 24.87 16.87 -2.69
CA ASP A 293 23.77 17.72 -2.24
C ASP A 293 22.65 16.96 -1.50
N ALA A 294 22.72 15.63 -1.44
CA ALA A 294 21.69 14.77 -0.85
C ALA A 294 21.24 15.22 0.54
N ALA A 295 22.20 15.45 1.45
CA ALA A 295 21.90 15.85 2.83
C ALA A 295 21.21 17.22 2.91
N ARG A 296 21.67 18.20 2.11
CA ARG A 296 21.10 19.55 2.05
C ARG A 296 19.66 19.50 1.53
N LEU A 297 19.44 18.83 0.41
CA LEU A 297 18.13 18.75 -0.24
C LEU A 297 17.14 17.88 0.56
N ALA A 298 17.61 16.80 1.18
CA ALA A 298 16.80 16.01 2.10
C ALA A 298 16.34 16.84 3.32
N GLU A 299 17.20 17.69 3.88
CA GLU A 299 16.83 18.56 5.00
C GLU A 299 15.81 19.64 4.62
N MET A 300 15.81 20.10 3.36
CA MET A 300 14.81 21.04 2.86
C MET A 300 13.41 20.43 2.76
N GLY A 301 13.29 19.12 2.56
CA GLY A 301 12.01 18.43 2.43
C GLY A 301 11.40 18.50 1.03
N THR A 302 10.10 18.25 0.91
CA THR A 302 9.39 18.17 -0.38
C THR A 302 8.74 19.49 -0.82
N SER A 303 8.33 19.60 -2.09
CA SER A 303 7.94 20.89 -2.70
C SER A 303 6.45 21.20 -2.70
N CYS A 304 5.56 20.20 -2.84
CA CYS A 304 4.13 20.47 -3.04
C CYS A 304 3.23 19.88 -1.92
N PRO A 305 2.01 20.43 -1.73
CA PRO A 305 1.03 19.95 -0.75
C PRO A 305 0.81 18.42 -0.76
N ASP A 306 0.73 17.83 -1.95
CA ASP A 306 0.49 16.40 -2.14
C ASP A 306 1.62 15.53 -1.59
N HIS A 307 2.87 16.03 -1.63
CA HIS A 307 4.02 15.32 -1.11
C HIS A 307 3.99 15.25 0.43
N PHE A 308 3.64 16.34 1.11
CA PHE A 308 3.67 16.41 2.58
C PHE A 308 2.68 15.45 3.24
N LEU A 309 1.51 15.25 2.64
CA LEU A 309 0.48 14.34 3.18
C LEU A 309 0.96 12.89 3.31
N ARG A 310 1.99 12.49 2.55
CA ARG A 310 2.51 11.12 2.53
C ARG A 310 3.95 11.01 3.04
N THR A 311 4.79 11.98 2.70
CA THR A 311 6.23 11.96 3.00
C THR A 311 6.63 12.77 4.23
N LYS A 312 5.66 13.44 4.89
CA LYS A 312 5.86 14.40 5.98
C LYS A 312 6.71 15.60 5.53
N ILE A 313 7.11 16.43 6.50
CA ILE A 313 7.88 17.66 6.25
C ILE A 313 9.25 17.40 5.61
N LYS A 314 9.92 16.31 5.97
CA LYS A 314 11.23 15.88 5.42
C LYS A 314 11.47 14.37 5.62
N PRO A 315 12.32 13.71 4.81
CA PRO A 315 12.82 12.35 5.08
C PRO A 315 13.86 12.35 6.22
N LEU A 316 14.25 11.15 6.66
CA LEU A 316 15.50 10.94 7.40
C LEU A 316 16.62 10.57 6.43
N TYR A 317 17.64 11.41 6.29
CA TYR A 317 18.88 11.07 5.58
C TYR A 317 19.94 10.58 6.56
N VAL A 318 20.47 9.38 6.32
CA VAL A 318 21.47 8.74 7.18
C VAL A 318 22.81 8.78 6.46
N PRO A 319 23.80 9.59 6.90
CA PRO A 319 25.06 9.80 6.16
C PRO A 319 26.03 8.62 6.31
N TRP A 320 25.61 7.42 5.93
CA TRP A 320 26.41 6.21 5.96
C TRP A 320 27.31 6.11 4.72
N ASP A 321 28.56 5.68 4.92
CA ASP A 321 29.53 5.44 3.83
C ASP A 321 29.65 3.92 3.60
N PRO A 322 29.12 3.39 2.48
CA PRO A 322 29.14 1.95 2.20
C PRO A 322 30.56 1.39 2.04
N ALA A 323 31.57 2.22 1.75
CA ALA A 323 32.95 1.76 1.55
C ALA A 323 33.73 1.60 2.87
N LYS A 324 33.24 2.19 3.96
CA LYS A 324 33.95 2.25 5.26
C LYS A 324 33.09 1.82 6.45
N GLY A 325 31.78 1.67 6.26
CA GLY A 325 30.83 1.33 7.29
C GLY A 325 30.47 -0.15 7.28
N ASP A 326 30.28 -0.71 8.46
CA ASP A 326 29.63 -2.00 8.65
C ASP A 326 28.16 -1.81 9.09
N LEU A 327 27.46 -2.92 9.31
CA LEU A 327 26.07 -2.93 9.73
C LEU A 327 25.85 -2.31 11.12
N ASP A 328 26.80 -2.46 12.05
CA ASP A 328 26.65 -1.94 13.41
C ASP A 328 26.80 -0.41 13.42
N LYS A 329 27.73 0.12 12.63
CA LYS A 329 27.82 1.56 12.38
C LYS A 329 26.57 2.11 11.69
N LEU A 330 26.01 1.38 10.71
CA LEU A 330 24.74 1.78 10.09
C LEU A 330 23.61 1.84 11.11
N ARG A 331 23.48 0.82 11.98
CA ARG A 331 22.50 0.80 13.08
C ARG A 331 22.67 1.97 14.03
N GLY A 332 23.91 2.29 14.43
CA GLY A 332 24.20 3.44 15.29
C GLY A 332 23.73 4.75 14.67
N LEU A 333 24.08 5.01 13.40
CA LEU A 333 23.65 6.21 12.68
C LEU A 333 22.13 6.27 12.48
N LEU A 334 21.48 5.13 12.28
CA LEU A 334 20.02 5.06 12.19
C LEU A 334 19.35 5.36 13.52
N GLU A 335 19.86 4.83 14.64
CA GLU A 335 19.31 5.09 15.97
C GLU A 335 19.43 6.58 16.32
N GLU A 336 20.62 7.16 16.16
CA GLU A 336 20.86 8.60 16.35
C GLU A 336 19.97 9.45 15.43
N GLY A 337 19.87 9.07 14.16
CA GLY A 337 19.05 9.76 13.16
C GLY A 337 17.55 9.71 13.48
N LEU A 338 17.04 8.57 13.97
CA LEU A 338 15.65 8.42 14.37
C LEU A 338 15.32 9.24 15.63
N GLU A 339 16.21 9.26 16.62
CA GLU A 339 16.05 10.11 17.80
C GLU A 339 16.05 11.60 17.42
N GLY A 340 17.02 12.02 16.61
CA GLY A 340 17.11 13.38 16.08
C GLY A 340 15.87 13.78 15.28
N TYR A 341 15.39 12.92 14.37
CA TYR A 341 14.19 13.16 13.59
C TYR A 341 12.96 13.37 14.46
N ARG A 342 12.76 12.52 15.49
CA ARG A 342 11.62 12.65 16.41
C ARG A 342 11.68 13.95 17.20
N ALA A 343 12.86 14.35 17.64
CA ALA A 343 13.08 15.62 18.35
C ALA A 343 12.80 16.83 17.43
N ASP A 344 13.30 16.79 16.19
CA ASP A 344 13.05 17.82 15.18
C ASP A 344 11.56 17.94 14.84
N TYR A 345 10.88 16.81 14.63
CA TYR A 345 9.46 16.78 14.32
C TYR A 345 8.62 17.35 15.48
N LYS A 346 8.97 17.03 16.72
CA LYS A 346 8.35 17.62 17.91
C LYS A 346 8.59 19.13 17.98
N LYS A 347 9.81 19.59 17.72
CA LYS A 347 10.14 21.03 17.70
C LYS A 347 9.37 21.77 16.60
N TYR A 348 9.26 21.17 15.42
CA TYR A 348 8.46 21.67 14.31
C TYR A 348 6.97 21.79 14.71
N TYR A 349 6.40 20.74 15.28
CA TYR A 349 5.01 20.75 15.76
C TYR A 349 4.78 21.85 16.80
N GLU A 350 5.62 21.93 17.83
CA GLU A 350 5.48 22.94 18.90
C GLU A 350 5.64 24.38 18.39
N LYS A 351 6.50 24.60 17.39
CA LYS A 351 6.74 25.91 16.79
C LYS A 351 5.56 26.38 15.92
N CYS A 352 4.90 25.45 15.20
CA CYS A 352 3.90 25.78 14.19
C CYS A 352 2.45 25.55 14.63
N LYS A 353 2.21 24.80 15.72
CA LYS A 353 0.85 24.53 16.19
C LYS A 353 0.09 25.78 16.59
N ARG A 354 -1.21 25.75 16.34
CA ARG A 354 -2.19 26.72 16.79
C ARG A 354 -2.98 26.13 17.96
N LYS A 355 -3.79 26.95 18.63
CA LYS A 355 -4.58 26.53 19.80
C LYS A 355 -5.54 25.37 19.49
N ASP A 356 -5.99 25.28 18.24
CA ASP A 356 -6.96 24.32 17.70
C ASP A 356 -6.31 23.24 16.82
N SER A 357 -4.98 23.13 16.78
CA SER A 357 -4.31 22.09 16.00
C SER A 357 -4.57 20.68 16.57
N PRO A 358 -4.76 19.66 15.72
CA PRO A 358 -4.82 18.26 16.15
C PRO A 358 -3.57 17.83 16.93
N ALA A 359 -3.68 16.73 17.68
CA ALA A 359 -2.54 16.14 18.37
C ALA A 359 -1.40 15.79 17.40
N MET A 360 -0.16 15.88 17.88
CA MET A 360 1.02 15.54 17.09
C MET A 360 0.89 14.11 16.55
N ARG A 361 1.11 13.96 15.23
CA ARG A 361 1.16 12.66 14.58
C ARG A 361 2.37 11.85 15.08
N ASP A 362 2.40 10.56 14.76
CA ASP A 362 3.57 9.71 15.01
C ASP A 362 4.85 10.45 14.55
N PRO A 363 5.87 10.67 15.40
CA PRO A 363 7.03 11.46 15.05
C PRO A 363 8.11 10.68 14.28
N ASN A 364 7.87 9.43 13.87
CA ASN A 364 8.83 8.65 13.06
C ASN A 364 8.86 9.09 11.59
N PRO A 365 9.99 8.96 10.88
CA PRO A 365 10.05 9.26 9.45
C PRO A 365 9.25 8.24 8.63
N THR A 366 8.57 8.70 7.58
CA THR A 366 7.94 7.81 6.59
C THR A 366 8.86 7.51 5.40
N VAL A 367 9.98 8.22 5.27
CA VAL A 367 11.01 8.00 4.25
C VAL A 367 12.37 8.01 4.94
N VAL A 368 13.16 6.95 4.71
CA VAL A 368 14.56 6.86 5.16
C VAL A 368 15.46 6.67 3.95
N LEU A 369 16.48 7.51 3.84
CA LEU A 369 17.45 7.55 2.74
C LEU A 369 18.83 7.15 3.25
N ILE A 370 19.45 6.18 2.59
CA ILE A 370 20.74 5.64 2.98
C ILE A 370 21.64 5.61 1.73
N PRO A 371 22.76 6.35 1.72
CA PRO A 371 23.74 6.27 0.64
C PRO A 371 24.21 4.84 0.42
N GLY A 372 24.48 4.51 -0.83
CA GLY A 372 24.80 3.18 -1.27
C GLY A 372 23.60 2.25 -1.44
N LEU A 373 22.59 2.33 -0.56
CA LEU A 373 21.45 1.42 -0.53
C LEU A 373 20.21 1.92 -1.27
N GLY A 374 19.87 3.20 -1.12
CA GLY A 374 18.65 3.79 -1.69
C GLY A 374 17.68 4.29 -0.63
N MET A 375 16.40 3.99 -0.80
CA MET A 375 15.30 4.46 0.04
C MET A 375 14.47 3.31 0.58
N VAL A 376 14.00 3.43 1.82
CA VAL A 376 12.84 2.69 2.33
C VAL A 376 11.73 3.67 2.72
N ALA A 377 10.53 3.44 2.20
CA ALA A 377 9.33 4.18 2.55
C ALA A 377 8.39 3.33 3.40
N TRP A 378 7.72 3.95 4.37
CA TRP A 378 6.86 3.32 5.35
C TRP A 378 5.42 3.82 5.22
N GLY A 379 4.44 2.91 5.37
CA GLY A 379 3.02 3.24 5.36
C GLY A 379 2.20 2.23 6.18
N LYS A 380 0.90 2.48 6.35
CA LYS A 380 0.01 1.54 7.08
C LYS A 380 -0.29 0.26 6.30
N SER A 381 -0.13 0.31 4.99
CA SER A 381 -0.34 -0.81 4.07
C SER A 381 0.72 -0.77 2.98
N LYS A 382 0.86 -1.88 2.23
CA LYS A 382 1.77 -1.93 1.10
C LYS A 382 1.45 -0.87 0.03
N SER A 383 0.16 -0.61 -0.22
CA SER A 383 -0.27 0.46 -1.13
C SER A 383 0.24 1.82 -0.67
N GLU A 384 0.09 2.16 0.61
CA GLU A 384 0.54 3.46 1.13
C GLU A 384 2.07 3.61 1.17
N SER A 385 2.82 2.56 1.50
CA SER A 385 4.28 2.61 1.49
C SER A 385 4.83 2.78 0.07
N ARG A 386 4.20 2.14 -0.94
CA ARG A 386 4.54 2.35 -2.37
C ARG A 386 4.20 3.76 -2.83
N VAL A 387 3.04 4.29 -2.46
CA VAL A 387 2.67 5.69 -2.74
C VAL A 387 3.68 6.66 -2.12
N THR A 388 4.10 6.41 -0.89
CA THR A 388 5.09 7.25 -0.19
C THR A 388 6.45 7.22 -0.89
N ALA A 389 6.92 6.04 -1.31
CA ALA A 389 8.14 5.91 -2.11
C ALA A 389 8.02 6.65 -3.45
N GLU A 390 6.88 6.53 -4.13
CA GLU A 390 6.64 7.17 -5.41
C GLU A 390 6.65 8.70 -5.29
N PHE A 391 5.93 9.26 -4.31
CA PHE A 391 5.91 10.70 -4.07
C PHE A 391 7.30 11.25 -3.76
N TYR A 392 8.10 10.53 -2.98
CA TYR A 392 9.45 10.98 -2.69
C TYR A 392 10.38 10.87 -3.92
N ASN A 393 10.17 9.87 -4.78
CA ASN A 393 10.86 9.78 -6.07
C ASN A 393 10.52 10.98 -6.98
N CYS A 394 9.24 11.36 -7.04
CA CYS A 394 8.80 12.58 -7.72
C CYS A 394 9.46 13.82 -7.11
N ALA A 395 9.52 13.93 -5.77
CA ALA A 395 10.20 15.05 -5.10
C ALA A 395 11.68 15.14 -5.49
N VAL A 396 12.39 14.01 -5.59
CA VAL A 396 13.80 13.99 -6.07
C VAL A 396 13.92 14.51 -7.50
N GLU A 397 13.02 14.11 -8.41
CA GLU A 397 13.05 14.62 -9.78
C GLU A 397 12.67 16.10 -9.86
N VAL A 398 11.77 16.58 -9.00
CA VAL A 398 11.47 18.00 -8.85
C VAL A 398 12.68 18.79 -8.34
N MET A 399 13.37 18.29 -7.31
CA MET A 399 14.61 18.90 -6.81
C MET A 399 15.64 19.01 -7.94
N ARG A 400 15.80 17.94 -8.74
CA ARG A 400 16.72 17.96 -9.88
C ARG A 400 16.34 19.03 -10.90
N GLY A 401 15.07 19.08 -11.28
CA GLY A 401 14.59 20.07 -12.25
C GLY A 401 14.76 21.51 -11.74
N ALA A 402 14.44 21.76 -10.47
CA ALA A 402 14.59 23.08 -9.86
C ALA A 402 16.07 23.50 -9.73
N GLU A 403 16.96 22.59 -9.30
CA GLU A 403 18.41 22.84 -9.25
C GLU A 403 18.99 23.13 -10.64
N ALA A 404 18.50 22.45 -11.69
CA ALA A 404 18.89 22.75 -13.07
C ALA A 404 18.42 24.13 -13.55
N LEU A 405 17.25 24.61 -13.10
CA LEU A 405 16.66 25.87 -13.55
C LEU A 405 17.17 27.10 -12.78
N GLY A 406 17.50 26.96 -11.50
CA GLY A 406 17.92 28.12 -10.69
C GLY A 406 18.01 27.91 -9.18
N GLY A 407 17.87 26.67 -8.69
CA GLY A 407 17.95 26.31 -7.27
C GLY A 407 16.59 25.92 -6.71
N TYR A 408 16.56 24.85 -5.91
CA TYR A 408 15.38 24.35 -5.25
C TYR A 408 15.01 25.19 -4.02
N ILE A 409 13.71 25.46 -3.86
CA ILE A 409 13.14 26.04 -2.63
C ILE A 409 11.99 25.17 -2.13
N ASN A 410 11.83 25.11 -0.81
CA ASN A 410 10.73 24.43 -0.14
C ASN A 410 9.65 25.44 0.30
N LEU A 411 8.48 24.91 0.69
CA LEU A 411 7.46 25.71 1.33
C LEU A 411 7.89 26.13 2.75
N PRO A 412 7.50 27.33 3.22
CA PRO A 412 7.73 27.71 4.61
C PRO A 412 7.13 26.67 5.57
N GLN A 413 7.81 26.40 6.69
CA GLN A 413 7.38 25.38 7.65
C GLN A 413 5.94 25.56 8.14
N GLN A 414 5.51 26.81 8.37
CA GLN A 414 4.13 27.07 8.78
C GLN A 414 3.11 26.65 7.72
N GLU A 415 3.43 26.81 6.44
CA GLU A 415 2.54 26.40 5.34
C GLU A 415 2.45 24.89 5.21
N ALA A 416 3.60 24.22 5.30
CA ALA A 416 3.62 22.76 5.34
C ALA A 416 2.84 22.21 6.56
N PHE A 417 2.92 22.89 7.71
CA PHE A 417 2.15 22.53 8.91
C PHE A 417 0.65 22.72 8.71
N ASP A 418 0.24 23.86 8.17
CA ASP A 418 -1.18 24.18 7.91
C ASP A 418 -1.81 23.22 6.87
N ILE A 419 -0.99 22.55 6.04
CA ILE A 419 -1.40 21.46 5.13
C ILE A 419 -1.45 20.12 5.88
N GLU A 420 -0.36 19.74 6.55
CA GLU A 420 -0.24 18.43 7.21
C GLU A 420 -1.28 18.26 8.32
N TYR A 421 -1.56 19.32 9.08
CA TYR A 421 -2.48 19.34 10.22
C TYR A 421 -3.83 20.02 9.91
N TRP A 422 -4.22 20.09 8.64
CA TRP A 422 -5.47 20.73 8.25
C TRP A 422 -6.68 20.00 8.85
N GLN A 423 -7.55 20.75 9.54
CA GLN A 423 -8.76 20.21 10.15
C GLN A 423 -9.73 19.54 9.16
N LEU A 424 -9.83 20.00 7.91
CA LEU A 424 -10.67 19.31 6.93
C LEU A 424 -10.14 17.93 6.58
N GLU A 425 -8.82 17.77 6.53
CA GLU A 425 -8.21 16.46 6.31
C GLU A 425 -8.37 15.56 7.55
N GLU A 426 -8.20 16.12 8.75
CA GLU A 426 -8.50 15.43 10.01
C GLU A 426 -9.97 14.96 10.08
N ALA A 427 -10.91 15.79 9.66
CA ALA A 427 -12.33 15.43 9.59
C ALA A 427 -12.59 14.29 8.60
N LYS A 428 -11.88 14.21 7.49
CA LYS A 428 -11.94 13.07 6.57
C LYS A 428 -11.41 11.80 7.23
N LEU A 429 -10.24 11.87 7.88
CA LEU A 429 -9.63 10.73 8.57
C LEU A 429 -10.55 10.17 9.66
N ARG A 430 -11.24 11.03 10.43
CA ARG A 430 -12.20 10.61 11.47
C ARG A 430 -13.47 9.94 10.93
N ARG A 431 -13.84 10.22 9.67
CA ARG A 431 -14.98 9.58 9.00
C ARG A 431 -14.63 8.24 8.36
N MET A 432 -13.34 7.91 8.26
CA MET A 432 -12.93 6.61 7.73
C MET A 432 -13.37 5.48 8.67
N PRO A 433 -13.75 4.31 8.14
CA PRO A 433 -13.99 3.14 8.97
C PRO A 433 -12.76 2.81 9.83
N PRO A 434 -12.96 2.26 11.04
CA PRO A 434 -11.86 1.74 11.85
C PRO A 434 -11.00 0.74 11.07
N GLU A 435 -9.70 0.73 11.34
CA GLU A 435 -8.79 -0.25 10.74
C GLU A 435 -9.21 -1.69 11.08
N GLN A 436 -9.07 -2.58 10.10
CA GLN A 436 -9.32 -4.02 10.28
C GLN A 436 -8.37 -4.64 11.29
N GLU A 437 -8.72 -5.83 11.80
CA GLU A 437 -8.07 -6.36 13.01
C GLU A 437 -6.57 -6.69 12.82
N LEU A 438 -6.20 -7.17 11.62
CA LEU A 438 -4.83 -7.49 11.23
C LEU A 438 -4.21 -6.45 10.29
N ALA A 439 -4.81 -5.27 10.18
CA ALA A 439 -4.22 -4.17 9.45
C ALA A 439 -2.77 -3.91 9.93
N ARG A 440 -1.89 -3.57 8.99
CA ARG A 440 -0.45 -3.31 9.22
C ARG A 440 0.38 -4.55 9.60
N GLN A 441 -0.21 -5.76 9.60
CA GLN A 441 0.52 -6.99 9.87
C GLN A 441 0.94 -7.71 8.59
N VAL A 442 2.13 -8.32 8.64
CA VAL A 442 2.68 -9.17 7.59
C VAL A 442 2.71 -10.61 8.09
N ILE A 443 1.96 -11.51 7.45
CA ILE A 443 1.79 -12.88 7.93
C ILE A 443 2.18 -13.87 6.82
N ALA A 444 3.10 -14.78 7.13
CA ALA A 444 3.45 -15.88 6.22
C ALA A 444 2.57 -17.09 6.50
N VAL A 445 1.98 -17.67 5.45
CA VAL A 445 1.17 -18.89 5.53
C VAL A 445 1.86 -19.98 4.73
N VAL A 446 2.44 -20.96 5.42
CA VAL A 446 3.21 -22.06 4.85
C VAL A 446 2.31 -23.27 4.63
N GLY A 447 2.22 -23.72 3.37
CA GLY A 447 1.19 -24.64 2.88
C GLY A 447 -0.02 -23.92 2.29
N ALA A 448 0.14 -22.68 1.82
CA ALA A 448 -0.94 -21.84 1.29
C ALA A 448 -1.40 -22.22 -0.13
N GLY A 449 -0.81 -23.21 -0.79
CA GLY A 449 -1.20 -23.60 -2.15
C GLY A 449 -2.57 -24.29 -2.22
N SER A 450 -3.10 -24.82 -1.11
CA SER A 450 -4.38 -25.54 -1.10
C SER A 450 -5.02 -25.61 0.29
N GLY A 451 -6.25 -26.12 0.36
CA GLY A 451 -6.96 -26.50 1.59
C GLY A 451 -6.94 -25.44 2.69
N ILE A 452 -6.59 -25.86 3.92
CA ILE A 452 -6.57 -25.02 5.12
C ILE A 452 -5.64 -23.81 4.96
N GLY A 453 -4.45 -23.98 4.35
CA GLY A 453 -3.51 -22.89 4.18
C GLY A 453 -4.03 -21.82 3.23
N LYS A 454 -4.58 -22.23 2.08
CA LYS A 454 -5.22 -21.31 1.13
C LYS A 454 -6.35 -20.54 1.79
N GLU A 455 -7.24 -21.22 2.49
CA GLU A 455 -8.38 -20.57 3.17
C GLU A 455 -7.91 -19.64 4.30
N THR A 456 -6.86 -20.02 5.03
CA THR A 456 -6.23 -19.16 6.04
C THR A 456 -5.69 -17.89 5.40
N ALA A 457 -5.00 -17.98 4.26
CA ALA A 457 -4.52 -16.80 3.54
C ALA A 457 -5.67 -15.85 3.15
N HIS A 458 -6.77 -16.37 2.60
CA HIS A 458 -7.98 -15.58 2.30
C HIS A 458 -8.60 -14.95 3.55
N ARG A 459 -8.69 -15.70 4.65
CA ARG A 459 -9.28 -15.23 5.90
C ARG A 459 -8.48 -14.10 6.56
N LEU A 460 -7.15 -14.18 6.55
CA LEU A 460 -6.26 -13.16 7.12
C LEU A 460 -6.23 -11.89 6.25
N ALA A 461 -6.20 -12.06 4.92
CA ALA A 461 -6.24 -10.96 3.98
C ALA A 461 -7.54 -10.13 4.09
N LYS A 462 -8.68 -10.80 4.39
CA LYS A 462 -9.96 -10.14 4.68
C LYS A 462 -9.91 -9.20 5.89
N GLU A 463 -8.98 -9.42 6.82
CA GLU A 463 -8.76 -8.59 8.02
C GLU A 463 -7.60 -7.60 7.86
N GLY A 464 -7.13 -7.39 6.63
CA GLY A 464 -6.20 -6.31 6.29
C GLY A 464 -4.72 -6.69 6.44
N ALA A 465 -4.41 -7.97 6.68
CA ALA A 465 -3.03 -8.45 6.69
C ALA A 465 -2.43 -8.41 5.28
N SER A 466 -1.14 -8.07 5.18
CA SER A 466 -0.33 -8.42 4.01
C SER A 466 0.11 -9.87 4.13
N VAL A 467 -0.13 -10.69 3.11
CA VAL A 467 -0.01 -12.15 3.21
C VAL A 467 1.09 -12.69 2.30
N VAL A 468 2.02 -13.44 2.88
CA VAL A 468 3.03 -14.20 2.15
C VAL A 468 2.52 -15.64 2.01
N CYS A 469 1.99 -15.98 0.84
CA CYS A 469 1.55 -17.33 0.51
C CYS A 469 2.77 -18.18 0.21
N VAL A 470 3.03 -19.22 0.99
CA VAL A 470 4.20 -20.08 0.83
C VAL A 470 3.76 -21.52 0.60
N ASP A 471 4.34 -22.19 -0.38
CA ASP A 471 4.15 -23.63 -0.60
C ASP A 471 5.40 -24.23 -1.23
N MET A 472 5.57 -25.56 -1.18
CA MET A 472 6.63 -26.21 -1.95
C MET A 472 6.32 -26.13 -3.46
N ASN A 473 5.03 -26.14 -3.83
CA ASN A 473 4.58 -25.85 -5.18
C ASN A 473 4.43 -24.33 -5.37
N GLU A 474 5.46 -23.69 -5.92
CA GLU A 474 5.50 -22.25 -6.16
C GLU A 474 4.28 -21.75 -6.93
N LYS A 475 3.86 -22.48 -7.98
CA LYS A 475 2.74 -22.09 -8.83
C LYS A 475 1.44 -21.99 -8.03
N ALA A 476 1.18 -22.95 -7.13
CA ALA A 476 -0.03 -22.95 -6.31
C ALA A 476 -0.04 -21.79 -5.28
N ALA A 477 1.13 -21.46 -4.72
CA ALA A 477 1.29 -20.31 -3.84
C ALA A 477 1.05 -18.99 -4.59
N GLN A 478 1.60 -18.87 -5.80
CA GLN A 478 1.40 -17.71 -6.68
C GLN A 478 -0.07 -17.56 -7.08
N GLU A 479 -0.74 -18.63 -7.51
CA GLU A 479 -2.17 -18.61 -7.84
C GLU A 479 -3.01 -18.08 -6.67
N THR A 480 -2.74 -18.54 -5.45
CA THR A 480 -3.42 -18.03 -4.26
C THR A 480 -3.16 -16.54 -4.03
N SER A 481 -1.91 -16.08 -4.16
CA SER A 481 -1.59 -14.65 -4.02
C SER A 481 -2.27 -13.79 -5.07
N VAL A 482 -2.36 -14.26 -6.33
CA VAL A 482 -3.03 -13.56 -7.42
C VAL A 482 -4.54 -13.45 -7.16
N GLU A 483 -5.16 -14.51 -6.63
CA GLU A 483 -6.56 -14.45 -6.22
C GLU A 483 -6.81 -13.39 -5.13
N LEU A 484 -5.91 -13.28 -4.15
CA LEU A 484 -5.99 -12.27 -3.09
C LEU A 484 -5.85 -10.85 -3.66
N VAL A 485 -4.83 -10.62 -4.49
CA VAL A 485 -4.60 -9.34 -5.15
C VAL A 485 -5.79 -8.95 -6.03
N LYS A 486 -6.40 -9.89 -6.75
CA LYS A 486 -7.61 -9.64 -7.54
C LYS A 486 -8.80 -9.17 -6.69
N LYS A 487 -8.94 -9.71 -5.47
CA LYS A 487 -10.03 -9.34 -4.55
C LYS A 487 -9.77 -8.02 -3.82
N LEU A 488 -8.53 -7.78 -3.40
CA LEU A 488 -8.14 -6.61 -2.59
C LEU A 488 -7.74 -5.39 -3.43
N GLY A 489 -7.34 -5.62 -4.68
CA GLY A 489 -6.66 -4.64 -5.52
C GLY A 489 -5.15 -4.61 -5.25
N GLU A 490 -4.38 -4.23 -6.28
CA GLU A 490 -2.92 -4.05 -6.21
C GLU A 490 -2.51 -2.88 -5.29
N GLY A 491 -3.43 -1.94 -5.05
CA GLY A 491 -3.11 -0.61 -4.55
C GLY A 491 -2.84 0.38 -5.68
N ILE A 492 -2.63 1.65 -5.33
CA ILE A 492 -2.45 2.72 -6.34
C ILE A 492 -0.97 3.06 -6.58
N GLY A 493 -0.09 2.88 -5.59
CA GLY A 493 1.34 3.20 -5.75
C GLY A 493 2.04 2.17 -6.63
N VAL A 494 2.93 2.62 -7.51
CA VAL A 494 3.67 1.75 -8.44
C VAL A 494 5.15 1.57 -8.10
N ALA A 495 5.66 2.33 -7.13
CA ALA A 495 7.06 2.20 -6.69
C ALA A 495 7.36 0.85 -6.01
N GLY A 496 8.65 0.53 -5.97
CA GLY A 496 9.29 -0.61 -5.34
C GLY A 496 10.32 -1.27 -6.28
N THR A 497 11.41 -1.79 -5.72
CA THR A 497 12.44 -2.53 -6.48
C THR A 497 12.27 -4.04 -6.30
N GLY A 498 12.27 -4.81 -7.39
CA GLY A 498 12.10 -6.26 -7.34
C GLY A 498 10.80 -6.66 -6.64
N ILE A 499 10.88 -7.66 -5.75
CA ILE A 499 9.70 -8.12 -5.00
C ILE A 499 9.11 -7.07 -4.05
N SER A 500 9.86 -6.02 -3.69
CA SER A 500 9.34 -4.88 -2.92
C SER A 500 8.34 -4.02 -3.70
N GLY A 501 8.22 -4.18 -5.02
CA GLY A 501 7.14 -3.58 -5.82
C GLY A 501 5.79 -4.30 -5.74
N CYS A 502 5.62 -5.29 -4.87
CA CYS A 502 4.42 -6.12 -4.80
C CYS A 502 3.17 -5.41 -4.24
N GLY A 503 2.01 -6.05 -4.41
CA GLY A 503 0.75 -5.70 -3.77
C GLY A 503 0.60 -6.29 -2.35
N PRO A 504 -0.65 -6.40 -1.84
CA PRO A 504 -0.91 -6.88 -0.48
C PRO A 504 -0.62 -8.39 -0.28
N ALA A 505 -0.33 -9.15 -1.33
CA ALA A 505 0.06 -10.55 -1.21
C ALA A 505 1.13 -10.95 -2.24
N ILE A 506 1.98 -11.92 -1.86
CA ILE A 506 2.98 -12.56 -2.73
C ILE A 506 2.94 -14.08 -2.58
N GLY A 507 3.34 -14.80 -3.63
CA GLY A 507 3.53 -16.25 -3.61
C GLY A 507 5.01 -16.61 -3.66
N LEU A 508 5.48 -17.44 -2.73
CA LEU A 508 6.87 -17.89 -2.63
C LEU A 508 6.97 -19.42 -2.51
N ALA A 509 8.07 -19.98 -3.01
CA ALA A 509 8.42 -21.37 -2.84
C ALA A 509 9.20 -21.59 -1.54
N ALA A 510 8.88 -22.62 -0.76
CA ALA A 510 9.77 -23.11 0.31
C ALA A 510 9.63 -24.60 0.58
N ASN A 511 10.75 -25.31 0.66
CA ASN A 511 10.81 -26.62 1.27
C ASN A 511 11.17 -26.47 2.76
N ILE A 512 10.19 -26.69 3.64
CA ILE A 512 10.38 -26.50 5.09
C ILE A 512 11.38 -27.49 5.72
N THR A 513 11.73 -28.57 5.03
CA THR A 513 12.78 -29.50 5.49
C THR A 513 14.20 -29.00 5.17
N ASP A 514 14.34 -27.95 4.35
CA ASP A 514 15.59 -27.28 4.04
C ASP A 514 15.63 -25.88 4.70
N ARG A 515 16.49 -25.74 5.70
CA ARG A 515 16.68 -24.48 6.43
C ARG A 515 17.08 -23.31 5.54
N LYS A 516 17.90 -23.55 4.51
CA LYS A 516 18.31 -22.48 3.58
C LYS A 516 17.14 -22.03 2.71
N SER A 517 16.29 -22.95 2.29
CA SER A 517 15.05 -22.65 1.57
C SER A 517 14.13 -21.77 2.42
N VAL A 518 13.94 -22.11 3.70
CA VAL A 518 13.14 -21.30 4.65
C VAL A 518 13.74 -19.91 4.86
N ALA A 519 15.05 -19.81 5.11
CA ALA A 519 15.72 -18.52 5.28
C ALA A 519 15.56 -17.63 4.04
N THR A 520 15.73 -18.18 2.83
CA THR A 520 15.55 -17.44 1.58
C THR A 520 14.12 -16.91 1.43
N MET A 521 13.11 -17.72 1.75
CA MET A 521 11.70 -17.28 1.71
C MET A 521 11.43 -16.13 2.69
N LEU A 522 11.97 -16.21 3.90
CA LEU A 522 11.82 -15.17 4.92
C LEU A 522 12.58 -13.88 4.55
N ASP A 523 13.73 -14.00 3.89
CA ASP A 523 14.50 -12.87 3.35
C ASP A 523 13.72 -12.14 2.24
N GLU A 524 13.10 -12.87 1.31
CA GLU A 524 12.24 -12.28 0.27
C GLU A 524 11.01 -11.57 0.87
N ALA A 525 10.35 -12.20 1.85
CA ALA A 525 9.24 -11.58 2.58
C ALA A 525 9.67 -10.31 3.33
N THR A 526 10.85 -10.33 3.95
CA THR A 526 11.44 -9.17 4.63
C THR A 526 11.76 -8.05 3.66
N TYR A 527 12.36 -8.36 2.51
CA TYR A 527 12.64 -7.37 1.48
C TYR A 527 11.34 -6.80 0.88
N ALA A 528 10.29 -7.62 0.77
CA ALA A 528 8.99 -7.21 0.25
C ALA A 528 8.24 -6.25 1.19
N TYR A 529 8.25 -6.50 2.50
CA TYR A 529 7.36 -5.78 3.44
C TYR A 529 8.06 -5.10 4.62
N GLY A 530 9.38 -5.24 4.74
CA GLY A 530 10.20 -4.75 5.84
C GLY A 530 10.31 -5.71 7.04
N GLY A 531 9.58 -6.82 7.06
CA GLY A 531 9.62 -7.82 8.12
C GLY A 531 8.36 -8.69 8.20
N ILE A 532 8.20 -9.47 9.28
CA ILE A 532 7.11 -10.45 9.46
C ILE A 532 6.59 -10.39 10.90
N ASP A 533 5.28 -10.45 11.07
CA ASP A 533 4.57 -10.33 12.35
C ASP A 533 3.99 -11.64 12.87
N GLY A 534 3.77 -12.60 11.96
CA GLY A 534 3.32 -13.92 12.32
C GLY A 534 3.53 -14.94 11.23
N VAL A 535 3.46 -16.21 11.62
CA VAL A 535 3.59 -17.33 10.70
C VAL A 535 2.54 -18.37 11.04
N VAL A 536 1.89 -18.93 10.01
CA VAL A 536 1.01 -20.09 10.13
C VAL A 536 1.64 -21.23 9.34
N VAL A 537 1.88 -22.37 9.98
CA VAL A 537 2.41 -23.57 9.30
C VAL A 537 1.32 -24.60 9.18
N THR A 538 0.70 -24.65 7.99
CA THR A 538 -0.33 -25.65 7.64
C THR A 538 0.25 -26.83 6.86
N ALA A 539 1.48 -26.70 6.33
CA ALA A 539 2.18 -27.76 5.65
C ALA A 539 2.33 -29.01 6.53
N GLY A 540 2.00 -30.17 5.96
CA GLY A 540 2.08 -31.45 6.62
C GLY A 540 1.74 -32.59 5.66
N ILE A 541 2.15 -33.81 5.99
CA ILE A 541 1.87 -35.00 5.18
C ILE A 541 1.29 -36.13 6.02
N PHE A 542 0.49 -36.96 5.38
CA PHE A 542 0.05 -38.25 5.88
C PHE A 542 0.54 -39.32 4.90
N VAL A 543 1.42 -40.21 5.36
CA VAL A 543 1.84 -41.37 4.56
C VAL A 543 1.07 -42.61 5.02
N PRO A 544 0.25 -43.23 4.16
CA PRO A 544 -0.43 -44.47 4.51
C PRO A 544 0.58 -45.63 4.61
N PRO A 545 0.29 -46.66 5.42
CA PRO A 545 1.03 -47.92 5.37
C PRO A 545 0.83 -48.64 4.02
N ASP A 546 1.73 -49.56 3.71
CA ASP A 546 1.60 -50.48 2.57
C ASP A 546 0.42 -51.46 2.72
N LEU A 547 0.21 -52.32 1.73
CA LEU A 547 -0.89 -53.29 1.72
C LEU A 547 -0.78 -54.31 2.87
N GLU A 548 0.43 -54.56 3.38
CA GLU A 548 0.71 -55.41 4.54
C GLU A 548 0.60 -54.67 5.88
N GLY A 549 0.34 -53.36 5.85
CA GLY A 549 0.20 -52.53 7.04
C GLY A 549 1.51 -52.00 7.62
N ARG A 550 2.63 -52.13 6.91
CA ARG A 550 3.95 -51.64 7.31
C ARG A 550 4.19 -50.21 6.82
N ILE A 551 5.01 -49.48 7.55
CA ILE A 551 5.52 -48.16 7.13
C ILE A 551 7.04 -48.30 6.97
N PRO A 552 7.58 -48.13 5.75
CA PRO A 552 9.03 -48.14 5.56
C PRO A 552 9.73 -47.06 6.37
N ASP A 553 10.94 -47.33 6.86
CA ASP A 553 11.71 -46.40 7.71
C ASP A 553 11.90 -45.03 7.05
N GLU A 554 12.11 -44.99 5.73
CA GLU A 554 12.21 -43.74 4.96
C GLU A 554 10.92 -42.91 5.01
N LYS A 555 9.75 -43.56 4.95
CA LYS A 555 8.44 -42.91 5.04
C LYS A 555 8.12 -42.45 6.45
N TRP A 556 8.57 -43.20 7.45
CA TRP A 556 8.53 -42.78 8.85
C TRP A 556 9.38 -41.51 9.04
N ALA A 557 10.64 -41.54 8.63
CA ALA A 557 11.56 -40.41 8.72
C ALA A 557 11.03 -39.18 7.96
N GLN A 558 10.50 -39.37 6.75
CA GLN A 558 9.88 -38.31 5.96
C GLN A 558 8.70 -37.65 6.70
N THR A 559 7.87 -38.44 7.38
CA THR A 559 6.72 -37.94 8.15
C THR A 559 7.18 -37.02 9.29
N PHE A 560 8.20 -37.41 10.04
CA PHE A 560 8.76 -36.58 11.12
C PHE A 560 9.54 -35.36 10.60
N ALA A 561 10.28 -35.51 9.51
CA ALA A 561 11.01 -34.41 8.88
C ALA A 561 10.06 -33.26 8.50
N ILE A 562 8.89 -33.58 7.93
CA ILE A 562 7.93 -32.56 7.51
C ILE A 562 7.04 -32.10 8.67
N ASN A 563 6.38 -33.02 9.39
CA ASN A 563 5.35 -32.65 10.36
C ASN A 563 5.89 -32.04 11.66
N VAL A 564 7.17 -32.30 11.99
CA VAL A 564 7.80 -31.84 13.24
C VAL A 564 8.98 -30.94 12.94
N THR A 565 10.00 -31.50 12.28
CA THR A 565 11.27 -30.79 12.06
C THR A 565 11.08 -29.55 11.18
N GLY A 566 10.27 -29.63 10.13
CA GLY A 566 9.98 -28.50 9.26
C GLY A 566 9.29 -27.33 9.99
N SER A 567 8.36 -27.63 10.90
CA SER A 567 7.72 -26.60 11.74
C SER A 567 8.71 -25.92 12.68
N TYR A 568 9.63 -26.69 13.27
CA TYR A 568 10.72 -26.16 14.09
C TYR A 568 11.66 -25.25 13.28
N VAL A 569 12.10 -25.70 12.09
CA VAL A 569 12.99 -24.91 11.22
C VAL A 569 12.36 -23.57 10.85
N VAL A 570 11.06 -23.55 10.50
CA VAL A 570 10.33 -22.31 10.23
C VAL A 570 10.29 -21.40 11.45
N ALA A 571 9.97 -21.94 12.63
CA ALA A 571 9.91 -21.17 13.87
C ALA A 571 11.26 -20.55 14.24
N ASP A 572 12.34 -21.33 14.16
CA ASP A 572 13.70 -20.93 14.53
C ASP A 572 14.26 -19.87 13.57
N GLU A 573 14.06 -20.02 12.26
CA GLU A 573 14.47 -18.98 11.30
C GLU A 573 13.64 -17.70 11.45
N ALA A 574 12.31 -17.80 11.64
CA ALA A 574 11.46 -16.63 11.85
C ALA A 574 11.80 -15.87 13.16
N ASN A 575 12.28 -16.58 14.19
CA ASN A 575 12.72 -15.98 15.46
C ASN A 575 13.83 -14.94 15.27
N LYS A 576 14.72 -15.12 14.28
CA LYS A 576 15.79 -14.13 13.97
C LYS A 576 15.18 -12.79 13.57
N ILE A 577 14.14 -12.81 12.73
CA ILE A 577 13.40 -11.61 12.30
C ILE A 577 12.63 -11.02 13.48
N PHE A 578 11.92 -11.85 14.26
CA PHE A 578 11.17 -11.38 15.42
C PHE A 578 12.06 -10.65 16.43
N LYS A 579 13.21 -11.25 16.79
CA LYS A 579 14.21 -10.64 17.68
C LYS A 579 14.77 -9.34 17.10
N ALA A 580 15.09 -9.30 15.81
CA ALA A 580 15.60 -8.09 15.17
C ALA A 580 14.57 -6.95 15.21
N GLN A 581 13.29 -7.23 14.95
CA GLN A 581 12.22 -6.24 15.05
C GLN A 581 11.93 -5.80 16.48
N GLY A 582 12.04 -6.71 17.46
CA GLY A 582 11.60 -6.46 18.84
C GLY A 582 10.10 -6.17 18.95
N LEU A 583 9.30 -6.58 17.96
CA LEU A 583 7.85 -6.44 17.96
C LEU A 583 7.19 -7.76 18.40
N PRO A 584 6.08 -7.72 19.15
CA PRO A 584 5.34 -8.93 19.51
C PRO A 584 4.91 -9.72 18.27
N ALA A 585 5.10 -11.03 18.27
CA ALA A 585 4.76 -11.89 17.13
C ALA A 585 3.87 -13.07 17.53
N SER A 586 3.30 -13.76 16.54
CA SER A 586 2.48 -14.95 16.76
C SER A 586 2.79 -16.05 15.75
N LEU A 587 3.01 -17.26 16.25
CA LEU A 587 3.22 -18.48 15.47
C LEU A 587 2.04 -19.42 15.71
N VAL A 588 1.44 -19.92 14.63
CA VAL A 588 0.37 -20.92 14.69
C VAL A 588 0.79 -22.16 13.90
N LEU A 589 0.82 -23.31 14.54
CA LEU A 589 1.10 -24.58 13.88
C LEU A 589 -0.19 -25.37 13.63
N THR A 590 -0.26 -26.12 12.54
CA THR A 590 -1.35 -27.07 12.31
C THR A 590 -0.93 -28.46 12.75
N THR A 591 -1.56 -28.92 13.83
CA THR A 591 -1.34 -30.25 14.42
C THR A 591 -2.41 -31.23 13.91
N SER A 592 -3.03 -32.03 14.78
CA SER A 592 -4.19 -32.87 14.48
C SER A 592 -4.78 -33.42 15.78
N VAL A 593 -6.09 -33.68 15.80
CA VAL A 593 -6.73 -34.45 16.88
C VAL A 593 -6.09 -35.85 17.06
N ASN A 594 -5.50 -36.41 15.99
CA ASN A 594 -4.76 -37.66 16.05
C ASN A 594 -3.53 -37.62 16.98
N ALA A 595 -3.10 -36.44 17.42
CA ALA A 595 -2.08 -36.30 18.45
C ALA A 595 -2.48 -36.94 19.78
N VAL A 596 -3.79 -37.09 20.02
CA VAL A 596 -4.35 -37.73 21.24
C VAL A 596 -5.34 -38.86 20.94
N VAL A 597 -5.76 -39.02 19.69
CA VAL A 597 -6.60 -40.13 19.23
C VAL A 597 -5.78 -41.13 18.43
N ALA A 598 -5.58 -42.33 18.97
CA ALA A 598 -4.87 -43.42 18.30
C ALA A 598 -5.81 -44.26 17.42
N LYS A 599 -5.36 -44.62 16.21
CA LYS A 599 -6.11 -45.55 15.33
C LYS A 599 -5.18 -46.40 14.46
N LYS A 600 -5.70 -47.54 14.00
CA LYS A 600 -4.95 -48.45 13.12
C LYS A 600 -4.68 -47.79 11.76
N GLY A 601 -3.42 -47.84 11.33
CA GLY A 601 -2.98 -47.40 9.99
C GLY A 601 -2.50 -45.95 9.92
N SER A 602 -2.25 -45.29 11.05
CA SER A 602 -1.74 -43.91 11.10
C SER A 602 -0.58 -43.70 12.07
N VAL A 603 0.10 -44.77 12.49
CA VAL A 603 1.11 -44.74 13.56
C VAL A 603 2.19 -43.66 13.39
N ALA A 604 2.79 -43.53 12.20
CA ALA A 604 3.80 -42.49 11.95
C ALA A 604 3.21 -41.07 12.03
N TYR A 605 2.02 -40.87 11.45
CA TYR A 605 1.34 -39.58 11.46
C TYR A 605 0.91 -39.17 12.87
N ASP A 606 0.21 -40.06 13.58
CA ASP A 606 -0.33 -39.80 14.92
C ASP A 606 0.82 -39.48 15.89
N THR A 607 1.90 -40.27 15.85
CA THR A 607 3.10 -40.01 16.67
C THR A 607 3.76 -38.68 16.30
N SER A 608 3.88 -38.36 15.00
CA SER A 608 4.42 -37.07 14.57
C SER A 608 3.56 -35.88 15.02
N LYS A 609 2.24 -36.01 15.06
CA LYS A 609 1.32 -34.95 15.51
C LYS A 609 1.29 -34.83 17.04
N ALA A 610 1.48 -35.92 17.77
CA ALA A 610 1.74 -35.88 19.21
C ALA A 610 3.04 -35.11 19.52
N ALA A 611 4.12 -35.40 18.77
CA ALA A 611 5.37 -34.64 18.87
C ALA A 611 5.19 -33.16 18.50
N ALA A 612 4.43 -32.85 17.44
CA ALA A 612 4.12 -31.47 17.07
C ALA A 612 3.31 -30.74 18.17
N ASN A 613 2.37 -31.40 18.85
CA ASN A 613 1.66 -30.82 20.00
C ASN A 613 2.62 -30.46 21.15
N HIS A 614 3.64 -31.28 21.41
CA HIS A 614 4.64 -30.95 22.42
C HIS A 614 5.58 -29.84 21.94
N LEU A 615 5.97 -29.85 20.66
CA LEU A 615 6.77 -28.79 20.04
C LEU A 615 6.12 -27.40 20.19
N VAL A 616 4.79 -27.29 20.08
CA VAL A 616 4.07 -26.03 20.33
C VAL A 616 4.37 -25.46 21.72
N ARG A 617 4.42 -26.33 22.74
CA ARG A 617 4.68 -25.94 24.13
C ARG A 617 6.14 -25.54 24.34
N GLU A 618 7.06 -26.33 23.79
CA GLU A 618 8.50 -26.02 23.84
C GLU A 618 8.81 -24.69 23.14
N LEU A 619 8.27 -24.47 21.94
CA LEU A 619 8.44 -23.19 21.22
C LEU A 619 7.77 -22.03 21.95
N ALA A 620 6.64 -22.24 22.63
CA ALA A 620 6.00 -21.20 23.43
C ALA A 620 6.89 -20.75 24.61
N ILE A 621 7.67 -21.66 25.20
CA ILE A 621 8.64 -21.35 26.24
C ILE A 621 9.86 -20.66 25.63
N GLU A 622 10.46 -21.27 24.60
CA GLU A 622 11.70 -20.82 23.98
C GLU A 622 11.60 -19.44 23.33
N LEU A 623 10.46 -19.13 22.70
CA LEU A 623 10.25 -17.86 22.01
C LEU A 623 9.62 -16.78 22.89
N SER A 624 9.35 -17.09 24.16
CA SER A 624 8.85 -16.13 25.14
C SER A 624 9.93 -15.09 25.51
N PRO A 625 9.55 -13.88 25.96
CA PRO A 625 8.20 -13.34 26.05
C PRO A 625 7.69 -12.71 24.74
N LEU A 626 8.51 -12.70 23.68
CA LEU A 626 8.25 -11.91 22.48
C LEU A 626 7.19 -12.54 21.56
N VAL A 627 7.15 -13.87 21.49
CA VAL A 627 6.30 -14.60 20.53
C VAL A 627 5.30 -15.48 21.28
N ARG A 628 4.04 -15.44 20.85
CA ARG A 628 3.04 -16.43 21.25
C ARG A 628 3.06 -17.59 20.26
N VAL A 629 3.07 -18.82 20.75
CA VAL A 629 3.04 -20.02 19.91
C VAL A 629 1.84 -20.87 20.29
N ASN A 630 0.94 -21.12 19.35
CA ASN A 630 -0.23 -21.95 19.57
C ASN A 630 -0.44 -22.89 18.38
N ALA A 631 -1.45 -23.75 18.44
CA ALA A 631 -1.82 -24.59 17.32
C ALA A 631 -3.32 -24.75 17.15
N VAL A 632 -3.71 -25.06 15.92
CA VAL A 632 -5.01 -25.65 15.60
C VAL A 632 -4.83 -27.17 15.43
N ALA A 633 -5.78 -27.94 15.92
CA ALA A 633 -5.84 -29.39 15.80
C ALA A 633 -7.10 -29.79 15.02
N PRO A 634 -7.00 -29.92 13.67
CA PRO A 634 -8.11 -30.41 12.87
C PRO A 634 -8.37 -31.89 13.12
N ALA A 635 -9.64 -32.29 12.97
CA ALA A 635 -10.00 -33.67 12.64
C ALA A 635 -10.00 -33.87 11.11
N THR A 636 -10.96 -34.62 10.58
CA THR A 636 -10.99 -34.93 9.15
C THR A 636 -11.55 -33.75 8.34
N VAL A 637 -10.66 -32.99 7.70
CA VAL A 637 -11.01 -31.94 6.74
C VAL A 637 -10.78 -32.45 5.32
N VAL A 638 -11.88 -32.77 4.61
CA VAL A 638 -11.82 -33.40 3.28
C VAL A 638 -11.81 -32.36 2.16
N GLN A 639 -12.61 -31.30 2.29
CA GLN A 639 -12.80 -30.28 1.26
C GLN A 639 -11.47 -29.63 0.86
N GLY A 640 -11.18 -29.61 -0.44
CA GLY A 640 -10.01 -28.94 -1.01
C GLY A 640 -8.65 -29.46 -0.52
N SER A 641 -8.60 -30.59 0.20
CA SER A 641 -7.38 -31.11 0.82
C SER A 641 -6.57 -31.97 -0.13
N ALA A 642 -5.30 -31.64 -0.33
CA ALA A 642 -4.35 -32.46 -1.09
C ALA A 642 -4.12 -33.84 -0.44
N MET A 643 -4.46 -34.01 0.85
CA MET A 643 -4.40 -35.31 1.51
C MET A 643 -5.54 -36.25 1.07
N PHE A 644 -6.58 -35.76 0.41
CA PHE A 644 -7.73 -36.55 -0.06
C PHE A 644 -7.84 -36.49 -1.59
N PRO A 645 -6.88 -37.09 -2.32
CA PRO A 645 -7.01 -37.29 -3.77
C PRO A 645 -8.14 -38.28 -4.07
N ARG A 646 -8.68 -38.23 -5.29
CA ARG A 646 -9.85 -39.02 -5.72
C ARG A 646 -9.74 -40.50 -5.34
N ASP A 647 -8.63 -41.15 -5.66
CA ASP A 647 -8.42 -42.57 -5.39
C ASP A 647 -8.50 -42.91 -3.90
N ARG A 648 -7.93 -42.05 -3.04
CA ARG A 648 -8.02 -42.22 -1.58
C ARG A 648 -9.45 -42.00 -1.07
N VAL A 649 -10.17 -41.04 -1.64
CA VAL A 649 -11.58 -40.79 -1.28
C VAL A 649 -12.42 -42.01 -1.64
N MET A 650 -12.30 -42.53 -2.87
CA MET A 650 -12.99 -43.74 -3.32
C MET A 650 -12.64 -44.96 -2.46
N ALA A 651 -11.35 -45.18 -2.16
CA ALA A 651 -10.93 -46.25 -1.27
C ALA A 651 -11.51 -46.11 0.15
N SER A 652 -11.65 -44.88 0.65
CA SER A 652 -12.27 -44.61 1.94
C SER A 652 -13.79 -44.88 1.92
N LEU A 653 -14.49 -44.42 0.88
CA LEU A 653 -15.92 -44.66 0.69
C LEU A 653 -16.20 -46.18 0.61
N ALA A 654 -15.41 -46.92 -0.16
CA ALA A 654 -15.48 -48.38 -0.25
C ALA A 654 -15.22 -49.05 1.11
N LYS A 655 -14.16 -48.64 1.82
CA LYS A 655 -13.82 -49.17 3.16
C LYS A 655 -14.96 -48.99 4.16
N TYR A 656 -15.66 -47.86 4.11
CA TYR A 656 -16.79 -47.57 5.00
C TYR A 656 -18.14 -48.03 4.46
N LYS A 657 -18.17 -48.72 3.32
CA LYS A 657 -19.39 -49.20 2.66
C LYS A 657 -20.40 -48.08 2.37
N ILE A 658 -19.89 -46.90 2.01
CA ILE A 658 -20.70 -45.75 1.61
C ILE A 658 -20.95 -45.87 0.10
N PRO A 659 -22.21 -45.89 -0.37
CA PRO A 659 -22.50 -45.96 -1.80
C PRO A 659 -21.92 -44.75 -2.55
N PHE A 660 -21.19 -45.02 -3.63
CA PHE A 660 -20.68 -44.01 -4.56
C PHE A 660 -20.56 -44.61 -5.97
N SER A 661 -20.56 -43.75 -6.98
CA SER A 661 -20.26 -44.09 -8.37
C SER A 661 -18.93 -43.47 -8.79
N GLU A 662 -18.11 -44.24 -9.51
CA GLU A 662 -16.86 -43.74 -10.10
C GLU A 662 -17.06 -42.65 -11.15
N LYS A 663 -18.31 -42.38 -11.56
CA LYS A 663 -18.66 -41.28 -12.48
C LYS A 663 -18.93 -39.94 -11.76
N GLU A 664 -19.04 -39.95 -10.44
CA GLU A 664 -19.31 -38.73 -9.66
C GLU A 664 -18.11 -37.78 -9.67
N GLY A 665 -18.38 -36.49 -9.54
CA GLY A 665 -17.33 -35.46 -9.47
C GLY A 665 -16.48 -35.60 -8.19
N ASP A 666 -15.24 -35.13 -8.23
CA ASP A 666 -14.34 -35.16 -7.06
C ASP A 666 -14.95 -34.51 -5.81
N GLU A 667 -15.62 -33.38 -5.99
CA GLU A 667 -16.26 -32.65 -4.89
C GLU A 667 -17.51 -33.37 -4.33
N GLU A 668 -18.26 -34.09 -5.16
CA GLU A 668 -19.39 -34.91 -4.70
C GLU A 668 -18.90 -36.07 -3.82
N LEU A 669 -17.87 -36.79 -4.29
CA LEU A 669 -17.24 -37.87 -3.53
C LEU A 669 -16.66 -37.37 -2.21
N ARG A 670 -15.99 -36.21 -2.23
CA ARG A 670 -15.43 -35.56 -1.03
C ARG A 670 -16.53 -35.14 -0.07
N THR A 671 -17.63 -34.59 -0.56
CA THR A 671 -18.77 -34.17 0.25
C THR A 671 -19.39 -35.36 0.98
N ARG A 672 -19.67 -36.47 0.28
CA ARG A 672 -20.18 -37.70 0.91
C ARG A 672 -19.26 -38.21 2.00
N LEU A 673 -17.95 -38.22 1.74
CA LEU A 673 -16.98 -38.66 2.73
C LEU A 673 -16.95 -37.72 3.95
N ALA A 674 -17.04 -36.41 3.73
CA ALA A 674 -17.09 -35.41 4.79
C ALA A 674 -18.34 -35.56 5.67
N GLU A 675 -19.51 -35.76 5.06
CA GLU A 675 -20.78 -36.02 5.77
C GLU A 675 -20.72 -37.29 6.62
N PHE A 676 -20.06 -38.34 6.13
CA PHE A 676 -19.87 -39.54 6.92
C PHE A 676 -19.01 -39.30 8.16
N TYR A 677 -17.90 -38.57 8.03
CA TYR A 677 -17.06 -38.23 9.17
C TYR A 677 -17.78 -37.29 10.14
N ALA A 678 -18.60 -36.35 9.64
CA ALA A 678 -19.40 -35.44 10.45
C ALA A 678 -20.29 -36.19 11.44
N LYS A 679 -20.96 -37.28 11.01
CA LYS A 679 -21.83 -38.11 11.87
C LYS A 679 -21.13 -38.75 13.08
N ARG A 680 -19.78 -38.75 13.11
CA ARG A 680 -18.97 -39.28 14.22
C ARG A 680 -18.57 -38.21 15.24
N THR A 681 -18.94 -36.96 14.97
CA THR A 681 -18.64 -35.80 15.82
C THR A 681 -19.92 -35.33 16.49
N LEU A 682 -19.82 -34.66 17.64
CA LEU A 682 -20.98 -34.22 18.41
C LEU A 682 -21.80 -33.13 17.70
N THR A 683 -21.17 -32.27 16.88
CA THR A 683 -21.88 -31.23 16.11
C THR A 683 -22.56 -31.77 14.85
N GLN A 684 -22.27 -33.02 14.46
CA GLN A 684 -22.82 -33.68 13.26
C GLN A 684 -22.68 -32.86 11.97
N SER A 685 -21.69 -31.97 11.91
CA SER A 685 -21.48 -31.04 10.80
C SER A 685 -20.09 -31.24 10.20
N PRO A 686 -19.94 -31.21 8.85
CA PRO A 686 -18.63 -31.30 8.22
C PRO A 686 -17.71 -30.17 8.68
N ILE A 687 -16.47 -30.52 9.01
CA ILE A 687 -15.43 -29.54 9.34
C ILE A 687 -14.78 -29.09 8.04
N THR A 688 -14.70 -27.79 7.85
CA THR A 688 -14.20 -27.16 6.63
C THR A 688 -12.83 -26.50 6.85
N PRO A 689 -12.10 -26.17 5.77
CA PRO A 689 -10.92 -25.31 5.85
C PRO A 689 -11.20 -23.95 6.52
N ALA A 690 -12.40 -23.40 6.34
CA ALA A 690 -12.79 -22.10 6.88
C ALA A 690 -12.86 -22.12 8.41
N ASP A 691 -13.33 -23.22 9.00
CA ASP A 691 -13.37 -23.38 10.47
C ASP A 691 -11.96 -23.36 11.07
N GLN A 692 -11.00 -23.98 10.39
CA GLN A 692 -9.59 -23.97 10.81
C GLN A 692 -8.95 -22.59 10.64
N ALA A 693 -9.26 -21.93 9.53
CA ALA A 693 -8.79 -20.58 9.23
C ALA A 693 -9.29 -19.55 10.26
N GLU A 694 -10.54 -19.67 10.73
CA GLU A 694 -11.08 -18.83 11.79
C GLU A 694 -10.31 -19.00 13.10
N ALA A 695 -10.06 -20.24 13.52
CA ALA A 695 -9.27 -20.51 14.72
C ALA A 695 -7.83 -20.01 14.61
N ALA A 696 -7.19 -20.16 13.44
CA ALA A 696 -5.86 -19.63 13.19
C ALA A 696 -5.83 -18.09 13.28
N PHE A 697 -6.83 -17.41 12.69
CA PHE A 697 -7.02 -15.97 12.82
C PHE A 697 -7.14 -15.53 14.29
N LEU A 698 -7.97 -16.21 15.08
CA LEU A 698 -8.15 -15.90 16.50
C LEU A 698 -6.84 -16.04 17.29
N LEU A 699 -6.08 -17.11 17.03
CA LEU A 699 -4.79 -17.36 17.67
C LEU A 699 -3.72 -16.34 17.28
N LEU A 700 -3.74 -15.86 16.03
CA LEU A 700 -2.85 -14.79 15.55
C LEU A 700 -3.20 -13.43 16.16
N SER A 701 -4.49 -13.16 16.38
CA SER A 701 -4.95 -11.87 16.90
C SER A 701 -4.41 -11.57 18.29
N SER A 702 -3.58 -10.53 18.35
CA SER A 702 -3.12 -9.95 19.61
C SER A 702 -4.23 -9.23 20.39
N LYS A 703 -5.38 -8.94 19.77
CA LYS A 703 -6.53 -8.33 20.45
C LYS A 703 -7.42 -9.39 21.11
N ARG A 704 -7.60 -10.55 20.47
CA ARG A 704 -8.50 -11.62 20.93
C ARG A 704 -7.80 -12.59 21.89
N PHE A 705 -6.56 -12.96 21.59
CA PHE A 705 -5.78 -13.94 22.37
C PHE A 705 -4.43 -13.36 22.87
N PRO A 706 -4.37 -12.16 23.49
CA PRO A 706 -3.11 -11.54 23.93
C PRO A 706 -2.36 -12.35 24.99
N ARG A 707 -3.06 -13.19 25.75
CA ARG A 707 -2.52 -13.91 26.92
C ARG A 707 -2.53 -15.42 26.73
N THR A 708 -2.64 -15.90 25.49
CA THR A 708 -2.70 -17.33 25.18
C THR A 708 -1.48 -17.75 24.37
N THR A 709 -0.69 -18.67 24.93
CA THR A 709 0.47 -19.31 24.31
C THR A 709 0.60 -20.75 24.85
N GLY A 710 1.23 -21.63 24.09
CA GLY A 710 1.39 -23.05 24.40
C GLY A 710 0.11 -23.89 24.27
N GLN A 711 -0.96 -23.34 23.69
CA GLN A 711 -2.26 -24.00 23.61
C GLN A 711 -2.51 -24.64 22.24
N VAL A 712 -3.23 -25.75 22.25
CA VAL A 712 -3.71 -26.44 21.05
C VAL A 712 -5.24 -26.39 21.04
N ILE A 713 -5.81 -25.68 20.09
CA ILE A 713 -7.27 -25.56 19.93
C ILE A 713 -7.76 -26.65 18.99
N HIS A 714 -8.65 -27.51 19.49
CA HIS A 714 -9.32 -28.52 18.69
C HIS A 714 -10.46 -27.89 17.89
N VAL A 715 -10.45 -28.11 16.59
CA VAL A 715 -11.54 -27.73 15.68
C VAL A 715 -11.98 -29.01 14.97
N ASP A 716 -12.70 -29.84 15.72
CA ASP A 716 -12.92 -31.26 15.42
C ASP A 716 -14.40 -31.69 15.46
N GLY A 717 -15.33 -30.73 15.57
CA GLY A 717 -16.76 -31.01 15.71
C GLY A 717 -17.14 -31.66 17.04
N GLY A 718 -16.26 -31.63 18.04
CA GLY A 718 -16.46 -32.31 19.31
C GLY A 718 -16.20 -33.81 19.19
N LEU A 719 -15.05 -34.20 18.64
CA LEU A 719 -14.67 -35.62 18.61
C LEU A 719 -14.36 -36.09 20.03
N ALA A 720 -15.27 -36.85 20.65
CA ALA A 720 -15.20 -37.20 22.07
C ALA A 720 -13.90 -37.95 22.46
N ASP A 721 -13.39 -38.80 21.58
CA ASP A 721 -12.12 -39.52 21.79
C ASP A 721 -10.92 -38.57 21.91
N GLY A 722 -11.03 -37.35 21.37
CA GLY A 722 -9.99 -36.32 21.38
C GLY A 722 -10.04 -35.37 22.57
N PHE A 723 -10.96 -35.56 23.53
CA PHE A 723 -11.08 -34.68 24.69
C PHE A 723 -9.85 -34.78 25.59
N LEU A 724 -9.15 -33.66 25.73
CA LEU A 724 -8.03 -33.52 26.66
C LEU A 724 -8.58 -33.40 28.10
N ARG A 725 -7.91 -34.04 29.06
CA ARG A 725 -8.26 -34.00 30.49
C ARG A 725 -7.14 -33.40 31.30
#